data_AF-A0A7X8F912-F1
#
_entry.id   AF-A0A7X8F912-F1
#
_cell.length_a   1.000
_cell.length_b   1.000
_cell.length_c   1.000
_cell.angle_alpha   90.00
_cell.angle_beta   90.00
_cell.angle_gamma   90.00
#
_symmetry.space_group_name_H-M   'P 1'
#
loop_
_entity.id
_entity.type
_entity.pdbx_description
1 polymer ?
#
loop_
_entity_poly.entity_id
_entity_poly.type
_entity_poly.pdbx_seq_one_letter_code
_entity_poly.pdbx_strand_id
1 'polypeptide(L)'
;MIKSMACGGTLGARYTLIIGFRNKQTIFWLTLILFSTLSLPLFSQFAGGSGTASDPWQVATAEHLNNVRDYLGEDHSDKHFIQTADIDLDVAPWNKGKGWIPIGFHGYDNEGNYLSMRFYGTYDGDGRVITGLYINRPESFFQGLFEYTEGTIKNLGVENLNISGHSHTGGLVGMSYGSIANCYSSGSIRGDGCTGGLVGMSYGSIANCYSSGSITGDNGVGGLVGENSGSIDNCYSIGSVTGDYVVGGLVGTNAGTIDNCYSAGAVTGGNFTGGLVGYNDGSIDNCYSTGSVRGSYSTGGLVAFNSGSIANCYSTGYVTGGDYVGGLVGENYDDITNCYSTGSVRGSYSTGGLVGDIFYGGSINNCYSTGAVTGGSCTGGLVGGSNGSIDNCYSIGYITGEQYVGGLVGENYSGSINSCYWDTFRSGLKHSDGGEGRLTSEMVYPHGKNTYLGWDWSIWKPDSTHTINKGYPYIRDSSEIISLADDTYIDISDANFNISASPLFSQFAGGSGTEQDPWQVATAEHLNNVRNYLGKAHHDNRSLAKHYIQTADINLDVAPYNEGEGWIPIGGEDYDDFTSVFIGTYDGNGHVVTGLYINRPESDCQALFGCSYGIIKYLGVVNVNITGHRYTGALVGFNEFSTTVNCYSTGTVRGHYDTGGLIGTNRASMVKNCNSSASVTGDEYTGGLIGFNFDCTFFSCYSTGTVTGYEGTGGLVGGNIGGVYNCYSSASVTGYESTGGLVGVNGSCFTYGSGSISNCCSTGTVIGYKGTGGLVGVNGSDDDMDNCDDSSIDNCFSIGSVTGSQDVGGLVGDNNDG
;
A
#
# COMPACT_ATOMS: atom_id res chain seq x y z
N MET A 1 34.15 57.94 -64.70
CA MET A 1 33.78 59.37 -64.59
C MET A 1 33.98 59.74 -63.12
N ILE A 2 34.77 60.74 -62.72
CA ILE A 2 34.45 62.19 -62.76
C ILE A 2 33.13 62.43 -61.98
N LYS A 3 33.06 63.19 -60.85
CA LYS A 3 33.99 64.15 -60.21
C LYS A 3 33.57 64.43 -58.74
N SER A 4 34.52 64.87 -57.90
CA SER A 4 34.53 65.97 -56.88
C SER A 4 33.22 66.48 -56.20
N MET A 5 33.20 67.03 -54.96
CA MET A 5 34.21 67.68 -54.09
C MET A 5 33.70 67.65 -52.61
N ALA A 6 34.54 67.42 -51.59
CA ALA A 6 35.11 68.41 -50.64
C ALA A 6 34.09 69.35 -49.93
N CYS A 7 34.13 69.62 -48.62
CA CYS A 7 35.15 69.45 -47.56
C CYS A 7 34.45 69.36 -46.17
N GLY A 8 35.06 69.05 -45.02
CA GLY A 8 36.44 68.66 -44.69
C GLY A 8 36.76 68.93 -43.20
N GLY A 9 37.60 68.12 -42.54
CA GLY A 9 37.91 68.24 -41.10
C GLY A 9 39.04 67.30 -40.62
N THR A 10 40.18 67.90 -40.27
CA THR A 10 41.45 67.34 -39.73
C THR A 10 41.30 66.51 -38.44
N LEU A 11 42.23 65.64 -37.97
CA LEU A 11 43.63 65.27 -38.27
C LEU A 11 43.82 63.81 -37.74
N GLY A 12 44.45 62.81 -38.38
CA GLY A 12 45.87 62.63 -38.72
C GLY A 12 46.49 61.51 -37.84
N ALA A 13 47.45 60.67 -38.25
CA ALA A 13 47.94 60.28 -39.57
C ALA A 13 48.61 58.88 -39.48
N ARG A 14 48.41 58.00 -40.49
CA ARG A 14 49.15 56.73 -40.60
C ARG A 14 50.45 56.95 -41.39
N TYR A 15 51.59 56.49 -40.87
CA TYR A 15 52.78 56.23 -41.67
C TYR A 15 52.98 54.72 -41.84
N THR A 16 52.75 54.22 -43.05
CA THR A 16 53.00 52.83 -43.42
C THR A 16 54.48 52.67 -43.77
N LEU A 17 55.26 52.02 -42.93
CA LEU A 17 56.63 51.62 -43.27
C LEU A 17 56.61 50.25 -43.96
N ILE A 18 56.94 50.22 -45.25
CA ILE A 18 57.10 48.97 -46.00
C ILE A 18 58.50 48.42 -45.69
N ILE A 19 58.60 47.31 -44.96
CA ILE A 19 59.79 46.47 -44.90
C ILE A 19 59.43 45.09 -45.46
N GLY A 20 59.94 44.78 -46.65
CA GLY A 20 59.70 43.50 -47.29
C GLY A 20 60.64 42.41 -46.77
N PHE A 21 60.11 41.42 -46.06
CA PHE A 21 60.85 40.19 -45.74
C PHE A 21 60.48 39.05 -46.69
N ARG A 22 61.38 38.75 -47.62
CA ARG A 22 61.36 37.50 -48.41
C ARG A 22 61.85 36.33 -47.54
N ASN A 23 60.95 35.63 -46.85
CA ASN A 23 60.99 34.17 -46.73
C ASN A 23 59.79 33.61 -45.95
N LYS A 24 59.04 32.67 -46.56
CA LYS A 24 57.86 32.04 -45.94
C LYS A 24 58.17 30.99 -44.86
N GLN A 25 59.44 30.66 -44.60
CA GLN A 25 59.80 29.61 -43.65
C GLN A 25 60.12 30.09 -42.23
N THR A 26 60.43 31.38 -42.01
CA THR A 26 60.83 31.86 -40.67
C THR A 26 59.64 32.26 -39.78
N ILE A 27 58.48 32.56 -40.37
CA ILE A 27 57.25 32.86 -39.62
C ILE A 27 56.66 31.59 -38.96
N PHE A 28 56.82 30.43 -39.61
CA PHE A 28 56.27 29.16 -39.12
C PHE A 28 56.88 28.70 -37.78
N TRP A 29 58.14 29.04 -37.52
CA TRP A 29 58.86 28.67 -36.29
C TRP A 29 58.62 29.65 -35.13
N LEU A 30 58.29 30.91 -35.40
CA LEU A 30 57.97 31.90 -34.35
C LEU A 30 56.55 31.75 -33.80
N THR A 31 55.60 31.23 -34.59
CA THR A 31 54.29 30.81 -34.09
C THR A 31 54.32 29.49 -33.31
N LEU A 32 55.35 28.65 -33.50
CA LEU A 32 55.49 27.36 -32.81
C LEU A 32 56.05 27.49 -31.39
N ILE A 33 56.89 28.50 -31.14
CA ILE A 33 57.62 28.67 -29.87
C ILE A 33 56.82 29.51 -28.83
N LEU A 34 55.78 30.23 -29.25
CA LEU A 34 54.86 30.90 -28.32
C LEU A 34 53.69 30.02 -27.83
N PHE A 35 53.56 28.80 -28.35
CA PHE A 35 52.54 27.83 -27.95
C PHE A 35 53.07 26.69 -27.05
N SER A 36 54.38 26.65 -26.77
CA SER A 36 55.01 25.57 -26.00
C SER A 36 55.09 25.80 -24.48
N THR A 37 54.48 26.87 -23.95
CA THR A 37 54.46 27.17 -22.50
C THR A 37 53.09 27.59 -21.94
N LEU A 38 52.00 27.46 -22.72
CA LEU A 38 50.67 27.29 -22.12
C LEU A 38 50.38 25.79 -22.02
N SER A 39 50.80 25.19 -20.90
CA SER A 39 50.08 24.03 -20.38
C SER A 39 48.73 24.52 -19.85
N LEU A 40 47.78 24.73 -20.78
CA LEU A 40 46.38 24.58 -20.41
C LEU A 40 46.25 23.19 -19.76
N PRO A 41 45.59 23.05 -18.60
CA PRO A 41 45.34 21.73 -18.07
C PRO A 41 44.61 20.94 -19.15
N LEU A 42 45.18 19.80 -19.54
CA LEU A 42 44.41 18.81 -20.28
C LEU A 42 43.28 18.43 -19.32
N PHE A 43 42.06 18.87 -19.60
CA PHE A 43 40.91 18.44 -18.81
C PHE A 43 40.83 16.92 -18.98
N SER A 44 41.10 16.20 -17.90
CA SER A 44 40.98 14.75 -17.89
C SER A 44 39.51 14.42 -18.13
N GLN A 45 39.24 13.52 -19.08
CA GLN A 45 37.88 13.13 -19.47
C GLN A 45 37.10 12.48 -18.30
N PHE A 46 37.83 11.90 -17.34
CA PHE A 46 37.35 11.34 -16.08
C PHE A 46 38.23 11.82 -14.92
N ALA A 47 37.78 11.66 -13.68
CA ALA A 47 38.55 12.10 -12.49
C ALA A 47 39.86 11.31 -12.29
N GLY A 48 39.96 10.12 -12.86
CA GLY A 48 41.11 9.21 -12.77
C GLY A 48 40.82 7.87 -13.45
N GLY A 49 41.76 6.94 -13.35
CA GLY A 49 41.68 5.60 -13.93
C GLY A 49 42.14 5.49 -15.39
N SER A 50 42.34 4.27 -15.85
CA SER A 50 42.74 3.89 -17.21
C SER A 50 41.62 3.22 -18.01
N GLY A 51 40.46 2.98 -17.39
CA GLY A 51 39.30 2.33 -18.00
C GLY A 51 39.40 0.80 -18.00
N THR A 52 40.38 0.22 -17.31
CA THR A 52 40.56 -1.24 -17.20
C THR A 52 39.82 -1.80 -15.98
N ALA A 53 39.53 -3.11 -15.94
CA ALA A 53 38.82 -3.73 -14.82
C ALA A 53 39.49 -3.51 -13.45
N SER A 54 40.83 -3.42 -13.40
CA SER A 54 41.61 -3.17 -12.18
C SER A 54 41.81 -1.68 -11.85
N ASP A 55 41.51 -0.79 -12.80
CA ASP A 55 41.70 0.66 -12.68
C ASP A 55 40.65 1.39 -13.56
N PRO A 56 39.36 1.27 -13.20
CA PRO A 56 38.24 1.80 -13.98
C PRO A 56 38.22 3.33 -13.99
N TRP A 57 37.63 3.92 -15.03
CA TRP A 57 37.49 5.36 -15.14
C TRP A 57 36.55 5.93 -14.08
N GLN A 58 37.01 6.95 -13.36
CA GLN A 58 36.31 7.51 -12.21
C GLN A 58 35.32 8.60 -12.64
N VAL A 59 34.04 8.27 -12.58
CA VAL A 59 32.92 9.15 -12.89
C VAL A 59 32.55 9.91 -11.61
N ALA A 60 32.64 11.24 -11.64
CA ALA A 60 32.54 12.09 -10.44
C ALA A 60 31.69 13.35 -10.64
N THR A 61 31.21 13.59 -11.86
CA THR A 61 30.45 14.77 -12.26
C THR A 61 29.52 14.40 -13.41
N ALA A 62 28.50 15.22 -13.66
CA ALA A 62 27.64 15.08 -14.82
C ALA A 62 28.40 15.13 -16.17
N GLU A 63 29.51 15.89 -16.25
CA GLU A 63 30.36 15.91 -17.44
C GLU A 63 31.14 14.60 -17.61
N HIS A 64 31.67 14.02 -16.53
CA HIS A 64 32.32 12.71 -16.61
C HIS A 64 31.31 11.61 -17.02
N LEU A 65 30.07 11.68 -16.53
CA LEU A 65 28.99 10.78 -16.96
C LEU A 65 28.62 10.99 -18.43
N ASN A 66 28.58 12.25 -18.88
CA ASN A 66 28.35 12.59 -20.28
C ASN A 66 29.42 11.98 -21.19
N ASN A 67 30.70 11.97 -20.78
CA ASN A 67 31.82 11.42 -21.55
C ASN A 67 31.80 9.88 -21.68
N VAL A 68 30.96 9.16 -20.93
CA VAL A 68 30.78 7.70 -21.12
C VAL A 68 30.28 7.38 -22.54
N ARG A 69 29.54 8.31 -23.17
CA ARG A 69 29.02 8.15 -24.54
C ARG A 69 30.11 8.13 -25.63
N ASP A 70 31.36 8.47 -25.30
CA ASP A 70 32.49 8.38 -26.23
C ASP A 70 33.01 6.93 -26.40
N TYR A 71 32.52 5.99 -25.56
CA TYR A 71 33.00 4.60 -25.46
C TYR A 71 31.87 3.59 -25.74
N LEU A 72 31.23 3.74 -26.90
CA LEU A 72 30.15 2.88 -27.39
C LEU A 72 30.65 1.92 -28.48
N GLY A 73 29.96 0.80 -28.67
CA GLY A 73 30.32 -0.25 -29.64
C GLY A 73 31.18 -1.38 -29.05
N GLU A 74 31.23 -2.50 -29.78
CA GLU A 74 31.82 -3.78 -29.33
C GLU A 74 33.32 -3.66 -28.97
N ASP A 75 34.06 -2.81 -29.70
CA ASP A 75 35.47 -2.46 -29.45
C ASP A 75 35.74 -1.83 -28.06
N HIS A 76 34.69 -1.43 -27.33
CA HIS A 76 34.76 -0.86 -25.98
C HIS A 76 34.20 -1.78 -24.89
N SER A 77 33.98 -3.07 -25.19
CA SER A 77 33.54 -4.09 -24.22
C SER A 77 34.51 -4.32 -23.06
N ASP A 78 35.79 -3.99 -23.23
CA ASP A 78 36.85 -4.05 -22.20
C ASP A 78 36.95 -2.77 -21.34
N LYS A 79 36.01 -1.82 -21.49
CA LYS A 79 36.03 -0.54 -20.77
C LYS A 79 35.14 -0.53 -19.53
N HIS A 80 35.71 -0.07 -18.42
CA HIS A 80 35.08 -0.08 -17.11
C HIS A 80 35.07 1.32 -16.50
N PHE A 81 33.93 1.67 -15.91
CA PHE A 81 33.63 2.95 -15.27
C PHE A 81 33.18 2.68 -13.85
N ILE A 82 33.61 3.52 -12.89
CA ILE A 82 33.15 3.49 -11.51
C ILE A 82 32.72 4.88 -11.06
N GLN A 83 31.56 4.99 -10.43
CA GLN A 83 31.07 6.24 -9.87
C GLN A 83 31.73 6.51 -8.51
N THR A 84 32.15 7.74 -8.26
CA THR A 84 32.94 8.14 -7.07
C THR A 84 32.30 9.28 -6.27
N ALA A 85 31.27 9.92 -6.84
CA ALA A 85 30.44 10.95 -6.24
C ALA A 85 28.98 10.73 -6.67
N ASP A 86 28.01 11.21 -5.89
CA ASP A 86 26.63 11.33 -6.38
C ASP A 86 26.57 12.42 -7.47
N ILE A 87 25.71 12.24 -8.47
CA ILE A 87 25.68 13.10 -9.66
C ILE A 87 24.32 13.76 -9.81
N ASP A 88 24.30 15.09 -9.78
CA ASP A 88 23.12 15.90 -10.02
C ASP A 88 22.99 16.26 -11.52
N LEU A 89 21.85 15.91 -12.11
CA LEU A 89 21.44 16.26 -13.48
C LEU A 89 20.35 17.34 -13.52
N ASP A 90 19.83 17.86 -12.39
CA ASP A 90 18.94 19.02 -12.37
C ASP A 90 19.71 20.37 -12.52
N VAL A 91 20.81 20.33 -13.27
CA VAL A 91 21.66 21.49 -13.56
C VAL A 91 21.79 21.70 -15.07
N ALA A 92 22.05 22.95 -15.48
CA ALA A 92 22.29 23.25 -16.88
C ALA A 92 23.64 22.65 -17.33
N PRO A 93 23.75 22.09 -18.56
CA PRO A 93 22.73 22.08 -19.61
C PRO A 93 21.69 20.95 -19.53
N TRP A 94 21.91 19.95 -18.67
CA TRP A 94 21.20 18.66 -18.66
C TRP A 94 19.70 18.78 -18.37
N ASN A 95 19.27 19.77 -17.56
CA ASN A 95 17.86 20.02 -17.26
C ASN A 95 17.19 21.08 -18.17
N LYS A 96 17.72 21.35 -19.37
CA LYS A 96 17.20 22.41 -20.27
C LYS A 96 16.70 21.86 -21.61
N GLY A 97 15.69 22.51 -22.17
CA GLY A 97 15.11 22.14 -23.47
C GLY A 97 14.46 20.74 -23.44
N LYS A 98 15.01 19.82 -24.23
CA LYS A 98 14.61 18.40 -24.24
C LYS A 98 15.25 17.57 -23.10
N GLY A 99 16.15 18.15 -22.32
CA GLY A 99 16.85 17.46 -21.24
C GLY A 99 18.00 16.57 -21.70
N TRP A 100 18.44 15.66 -20.82
CA TRP A 100 19.55 14.71 -21.03
C TRP A 100 19.44 13.98 -22.37
N ILE A 101 20.56 13.76 -23.06
CA ILE A 101 20.62 12.89 -24.24
C ILE A 101 21.07 11.51 -23.75
N PRO A 102 20.25 10.45 -23.89
CA PRO A 102 20.59 9.09 -23.47
C PRO A 102 22.00 8.65 -23.91
N ILE A 103 22.63 7.76 -23.13
CA ILE A 103 23.93 7.17 -23.48
C ILE A 103 23.71 6.00 -24.43
N GLY A 104 24.08 6.17 -25.69
CA GLY A 104 23.82 5.24 -26.79
C GLY A 104 23.44 6.03 -28.05
N PHE A 105 23.16 5.32 -29.14
CA PHE A 105 22.53 5.88 -30.33
C PHE A 105 21.88 4.79 -31.18
N HIS A 106 20.61 4.96 -31.52
CA HIS A 106 19.86 4.12 -32.44
C HIS A 106 19.15 5.01 -33.47
N GLY A 107 19.72 5.15 -34.67
CA GLY A 107 19.15 6.05 -35.67
C GLY A 107 19.99 6.17 -36.92
N TYR A 108 19.84 7.29 -37.63
CA TYR A 108 20.60 7.62 -38.83
C TYR A 108 21.62 8.72 -38.54
N ASP A 109 22.85 8.56 -39.06
CA ASP A 109 23.87 9.62 -39.03
C ASP A 109 23.51 10.78 -39.99
N ASN A 110 24.36 11.81 -40.04
CA ASN A 110 24.13 12.99 -40.90
C ASN A 110 24.27 12.66 -42.39
N GLU A 111 24.87 11.51 -42.70
CA GLU A 111 25.11 10.96 -44.02
C GLU A 111 23.96 10.04 -44.48
N GLY A 112 23.03 9.68 -43.58
CA GLY A 112 21.86 8.84 -43.83
C GLY A 112 22.13 7.33 -43.68
N ASN A 113 23.24 6.91 -43.08
CA ASN A 113 23.50 5.52 -42.72
C ASN A 113 22.85 5.20 -41.38
N TYR A 114 22.26 4.01 -41.27
CA TYR A 114 21.74 3.51 -40.01
C TYR A 114 22.88 3.04 -39.09
N LEU A 115 22.95 3.58 -37.87
CA LEU A 115 23.92 3.23 -36.83
C LEU A 115 23.20 2.80 -35.55
N SER A 116 23.70 1.73 -34.93
CA SER A 116 23.33 1.30 -33.58
C SER A 116 24.60 1.23 -32.74
N MET A 117 24.82 2.25 -31.91
CA MET A 117 25.97 2.36 -30.99
C MET A 117 25.48 2.08 -29.57
N ARG A 118 25.77 0.88 -29.08
CA ARG A 118 25.31 0.37 -27.77
C ARG A 118 26.42 0.54 -26.73
N PHE A 119 26.07 0.66 -25.46
CA PHE A 119 27.05 0.55 -24.38
C PHE A 119 27.44 -0.92 -24.18
N TYR A 120 28.72 -1.28 -24.35
CA TYR A 120 29.23 -2.65 -24.16
C TYR A 120 30.08 -2.82 -22.89
N GLY A 121 30.49 -1.72 -22.25
CA GLY A 121 31.39 -1.73 -21.11
C GLY A 121 30.72 -2.12 -19.78
N THR A 122 31.40 -1.84 -18.67
CA THR A 122 30.82 -1.94 -17.32
C THR A 122 30.66 -0.56 -16.70
N TYR A 123 29.47 -0.18 -16.25
CA TYR A 123 29.24 0.97 -15.38
C TYR A 123 28.89 0.48 -13.97
N ASP A 124 29.77 0.72 -13.01
CA ASP A 124 29.55 0.42 -11.59
C ASP A 124 29.22 1.72 -10.83
N GLY A 125 28.01 1.79 -10.27
CA GLY A 125 27.56 2.93 -9.48
C GLY A 125 28.17 3.01 -8.07
N ASP A 126 28.86 1.98 -7.58
CA ASP A 126 29.45 1.93 -6.22
C ASP A 126 28.45 2.29 -5.10
N GLY A 127 27.16 1.98 -5.30
CA GLY A 127 26.08 2.31 -4.36
C GLY A 127 25.69 3.80 -4.34
N ARG A 128 26.11 4.58 -5.33
CA ARG A 128 25.82 6.02 -5.47
C ARG A 128 24.55 6.28 -6.28
N VAL A 129 24.10 7.53 -6.24
CA VAL A 129 22.91 7.98 -6.97
C VAL A 129 23.24 8.95 -8.10
N ILE A 130 22.42 8.91 -9.15
CA ILE A 130 22.27 9.96 -10.15
C ILE A 130 20.87 10.56 -9.94
N THR A 131 20.75 11.86 -9.71
CA THR A 131 19.47 12.49 -9.37
C THR A 131 19.06 13.57 -10.37
N GLY A 132 17.77 13.86 -10.49
CA GLY A 132 17.27 14.98 -11.30
C GLY A 132 17.32 14.76 -12.81
N LEU A 133 17.35 13.50 -13.27
CA LEU A 133 17.37 13.18 -14.70
C LEU A 133 16.05 13.61 -15.38
N TYR A 134 16.15 14.66 -16.19
CA TYR A 134 15.06 15.18 -17.01
C TYR A 134 15.22 14.77 -18.49
N ILE A 135 14.18 14.20 -19.08
CA ILE A 135 14.09 13.83 -20.51
C ILE A 135 12.70 14.22 -21.01
N ASN A 136 12.60 14.97 -22.10
CA ASN A 136 11.34 15.37 -22.72
C ASN A 136 11.41 15.19 -24.24
N ARG A 137 11.11 13.97 -24.67
CA ARG A 137 11.12 13.50 -26.07
C ARG A 137 9.97 12.52 -26.34
N PRO A 138 8.69 12.93 -26.19
CA PRO A 138 7.52 12.06 -26.35
C PRO A 138 7.45 11.35 -27.71
N GLU A 139 8.06 11.92 -28.76
CA GLU A 139 8.12 11.34 -30.11
C GLU A 139 9.34 10.43 -30.35
N SER A 140 10.11 10.06 -29.31
CA SER A 140 11.39 9.35 -29.46
C SER A 140 11.42 8.05 -28.66
N PHE A 141 11.90 7.00 -29.31
CA PHE A 141 12.04 5.65 -28.75
C PHE A 141 13.26 5.54 -27.82
N PHE A 142 13.35 4.46 -27.05
CA PHE A 142 14.57 4.07 -26.31
C PHE A 142 15.02 5.10 -25.24
N GLN A 143 14.09 5.79 -24.59
CA GLN A 143 14.45 6.83 -23.62
C GLN A 143 14.88 6.24 -22.27
N GLY A 144 15.89 6.85 -21.65
CA GLY A 144 16.44 6.49 -20.33
C GLY A 144 17.78 7.18 -20.09
N LEU A 145 18.45 6.90 -18.96
CA LEU A 145 19.82 7.37 -18.76
C LEU A 145 20.75 6.83 -19.87
N PHE A 146 20.61 5.53 -20.15
CA PHE A 146 21.17 4.82 -21.31
C PHE A 146 20.07 4.56 -22.34
N GLU A 147 20.41 4.73 -23.62
CA GLU A 147 19.51 4.38 -24.73
C GLU A 147 19.45 2.87 -24.92
N TYR A 148 20.64 2.26 -24.98
CA TYR A 148 20.82 0.88 -25.41
C TYR A 148 22.09 0.27 -24.78
N THR A 149 21.98 -0.88 -24.11
CA THR A 149 23.13 -1.57 -23.49
C THR A 149 23.20 -3.06 -23.84
N GLU A 150 24.42 -3.52 -24.11
CA GLU A 150 24.88 -4.92 -24.15
C GLU A 150 25.83 -5.21 -22.96
N GLY A 151 26.34 -4.15 -22.34
CA GLY A 151 27.26 -4.19 -21.21
C GLY A 151 26.59 -4.40 -19.86
N THR A 152 27.36 -4.25 -18.80
CA THR A 152 26.89 -4.39 -17.41
C THR A 152 26.65 -3.03 -16.77
N ILE A 153 25.49 -2.82 -16.16
CA ILE A 153 25.19 -1.64 -15.33
C ILE A 153 24.81 -2.14 -13.93
N LYS A 154 25.50 -1.71 -12.88
CA LYS A 154 25.24 -2.23 -11.53
C LYS A 154 25.42 -1.22 -10.42
N ASN A 155 24.84 -1.52 -9.24
CA ASN A 155 25.01 -0.79 -7.99
C ASN A 155 24.64 0.70 -8.08
N LEU A 156 23.56 1.04 -8.78
CA LEU A 156 23.24 2.43 -9.18
C LEU A 156 21.77 2.80 -8.91
N GLY A 157 21.56 3.87 -8.15
CA GLY A 157 20.24 4.52 -8.04
C GLY A 157 20.06 5.65 -9.05
N VAL A 158 18.88 5.77 -9.66
CA VAL A 158 18.50 6.91 -10.50
C VAL A 158 17.22 7.56 -9.97
N GLU A 159 17.36 8.71 -9.31
CA GLU A 159 16.32 9.32 -8.48
C GLU A 159 15.75 10.61 -9.04
N ASN A 160 14.54 10.96 -8.58
CA ASN A 160 13.84 12.20 -8.96
C ASN A 160 13.70 12.35 -10.48
N LEU A 161 13.41 11.23 -11.16
CA LEU A 161 13.23 11.17 -12.60
C LEU A 161 12.04 12.01 -13.06
N ASN A 162 12.19 12.67 -14.21
CA ASN A 162 11.08 13.25 -14.97
C ASN A 162 11.31 12.96 -16.46
N ILE A 163 10.79 11.83 -16.92
CA ILE A 163 11.05 11.28 -18.25
C ILE A 163 9.74 11.23 -19.04
N SER A 164 9.76 11.79 -20.26
CA SER A 164 8.74 11.61 -21.29
C SER A 164 9.40 11.08 -22.57
N GLY A 165 8.98 9.89 -22.99
CA GLY A 165 9.42 9.20 -24.21
C GLY A 165 8.25 8.63 -25.03
N HIS A 166 8.55 7.89 -26.09
CA HIS A 166 7.58 7.12 -26.88
C HIS A 166 7.52 5.66 -26.37
N SER A 167 7.97 4.69 -27.18
CA SER A 167 8.13 3.28 -26.80
C SER A 167 9.56 2.92 -26.40
N HIS A 168 9.72 1.87 -25.59
CA HIS A 168 10.96 1.47 -24.93
C HIS A 168 11.50 2.58 -24.03
N THR A 169 10.63 3.11 -23.16
CA THR A 169 10.96 4.17 -22.20
C THR A 169 11.26 3.54 -20.84
N GLY A 170 12.46 3.74 -20.31
CA GLY A 170 12.90 3.27 -18.99
C GLY A 170 13.53 4.37 -18.15
N GLY A 171 13.57 4.19 -16.83
CA GLY A 171 14.27 5.12 -15.94
C GLY A 171 15.79 5.09 -16.13
N LEU A 172 16.36 3.89 -16.18
CA LEU A 172 17.80 3.65 -16.34
C LEU A 172 18.16 3.31 -17.79
N VAL A 173 17.39 2.44 -18.46
CA VAL A 173 17.72 1.96 -19.81
C VAL A 173 16.49 1.92 -20.72
N GLY A 174 16.60 2.42 -21.96
CA GLY A 174 15.59 2.21 -23.00
C GLY A 174 15.47 0.75 -23.40
N MET A 175 16.55 0.15 -23.90
CA MET A 175 16.63 -1.27 -24.29
C MET A 175 17.91 -1.96 -23.77
N SER A 176 17.78 -3.16 -23.19
CA SER A 176 18.91 -3.94 -22.64
C SER A 176 19.02 -5.33 -23.28
N TYR A 177 20.23 -5.71 -23.68
CA TYR A 177 20.67 -7.09 -23.96
C TYR A 177 21.70 -7.57 -22.93
N GLY A 178 22.29 -6.63 -22.18
CA GLY A 178 23.30 -6.89 -21.15
C GLY A 178 22.72 -7.19 -19.77
N SER A 179 23.52 -6.98 -18.72
CA SER A 179 23.15 -7.29 -17.34
C SER A 179 22.93 -6.03 -16.51
N ILE A 180 21.83 -5.98 -15.77
CA ILE A 180 21.47 -4.87 -14.87
C ILE A 180 21.28 -5.46 -13.46
N ALA A 181 22.10 -5.03 -12.49
CA ALA A 181 22.11 -5.65 -11.16
C ALA A 181 22.24 -4.67 -10.00
N ASN A 182 21.45 -4.83 -8.93
CA ASN A 182 21.46 -3.94 -7.76
C ASN A 182 21.19 -2.46 -8.13
N CYS A 183 20.24 -2.23 -9.05
CA CYS A 183 19.91 -0.90 -9.56
C CYS A 183 18.46 -0.52 -9.22
N TYR A 184 18.19 0.78 -9.09
CA TYR A 184 16.82 1.24 -8.82
C TYR A 184 16.47 2.59 -9.44
N SER A 185 15.16 2.88 -9.50
CA SER A 185 14.63 4.14 -9.97
C SER A 185 13.50 4.73 -9.12
N SER A 186 13.37 6.06 -9.12
CA SER A 186 12.28 6.81 -8.47
C SER A 186 11.93 8.08 -9.24
N GLY A 187 10.66 8.53 -9.18
CA GLY A 187 10.19 9.73 -9.89
C GLY A 187 8.98 9.47 -10.79
N SER A 188 8.85 10.24 -11.87
CA SER A 188 7.76 10.14 -12.85
C SER A 188 8.29 9.76 -14.22
N ILE A 189 7.71 8.72 -14.82
CA ILE A 189 8.07 8.22 -16.15
C ILE A 189 6.80 8.07 -16.97
N ARG A 190 6.79 8.71 -18.14
CA ARG A 190 5.73 8.63 -19.13
C ARG A 190 6.28 8.13 -20.46
N GLY A 191 5.66 7.10 -21.01
CA GLY A 191 5.81 6.73 -22.41
C GLY A 191 4.44 6.65 -23.10
N ASP A 192 4.44 6.17 -24.33
CA ASP A 192 3.22 5.78 -25.06
C ASP A 192 3.24 4.26 -25.36
N GLY A 193 4.40 3.69 -25.70
CA GLY A 193 4.57 2.24 -25.87
C GLY A 193 5.24 1.57 -24.67
N CYS A 194 6.03 0.51 -24.90
CA CYS A 194 6.62 -0.32 -23.85
C CYS A 194 7.40 0.53 -22.86
N THR A 195 6.90 0.66 -21.63
CA THR A 195 7.37 1.64 -20.64
C THR A 195 7.59 0.96 -19.31
N GLY A 196 8.83 0.99 -18.81
CA GLY A 196 9.21 0.40 -17.53
C GLY A 196 9.72 1.44 -16.55
N GLY A 197 9.54 1.22 -15.25
CA GLY A 197 10.14 2.08 -14.24
C GLY A 197 11.66 2.11 -14.28
N LEU A 198 12.31 1.01 -14.63
CA LEU A 198 13.76 0.90 -14.74
C LEU A 198 14.22 0.66 -16.19
N VAL A 199 13.54 -0.23 -16.91
CA VAL A 199 13.95 -0.67 -18.25
C VAL A 199 12.77 -0.68 -19.22
N GLY A 200 12.88 -0.02 -20.38
CA GLY A 200 11.81 -0.05 -21.39
C GLY A 200 11.60 -1.46 -21.97
N MET A 201 12.68 -2.11 -22.42
CA MET A 201 12.66 -3.49 -22.91
C MET A 201 13.94 -4.26 -22.53
N SER A 202 13.82 -5.54 -22.16
CA SER A 202 14.95 -6.40 -21.82
C SER A 202 14.97 -7.71 -22.60
N TYR A 203 16.11 -8.02 -23.23
CA TYR A 203 16.54 -9.35 -23.70
C TYR A 203 17.63 -9.95 -22.79
N GLY A 204 18.16 -9.16 -21.86
CA GLY A 204 19.24 -9.56 -20.95
C GLY A 204 18.76 -9.91 -19.54
N SER A 205 19.66 -9.88 -18.56
CA SER A 205 19.34 -10.20 -17.17
C SER A 205 19.14 -8.95 -16.32
N ILE A 206 18.09 -8.94 -15.49
CA ILE A 206 17.79 -7.91 -14.50
C ILE A 206 17.68 -8.61 -13.14
N ALA A 207 18.54 -8.28 -12.18
CA ALA A 207 18.62 -8.97 -10.89
C ALA A 207 18.73 -8.01 -9.70
N ASN A 208 18.03 -8.28 -8.59
CA ASN A 208 18.07 -7.47 -7.37
C ASN A 208 17.75 -5.98 -7.62
N CYS A 209 16.83 -5.69 -8.55
CA CYS A 209 16.52 -4.34 -9.00
C CYS A 209 15.10 -3.91 -8.59
N TYR A 210 14.85 -2.60 -8.44
CA TYR A 210 13.51 -2.13 -8.11
C TYR A 210 13.11 -0.78 -8.70
N SER A 211 11.80 -0.54 -8.72
CA SER A 211 11.20 0.75 -9.10
C SER A 211 10.23 1.24 -8.02
N SER A 212 10.31 2.53 -7.74
CA SER A 212 9.38 3.25 -6.85
C SER A 212 8.67 4.41 -7.56
N GLY A 213 8.87 4.56 -8.88
CA GLY A 213 8.32 5.66 -9.67
C GLY A 213 6.85 5.49 -10.06
N SER A 214 6.16 6.61 -10.26
CA SER A 214 4.84 6.62 -10.89
C SER A 214 5.00 6.46 -12.40
N ILE A 215 4.47 5.37 -12.95
CA ILE A 215 4.62 5.00 -14.36
C ILE A 215 3.30 5.21 -15.10
N THR A 216 3.36 5.84 -16.27
CA THR A 216 2.21 6.05 -17.15
C THR A 216 2.55 5.73 -18.60
N GLY A 217 1.67 5.02 -19.30
CA GLY A 217 1.76 4.86 -20.77
C GLY A 217 0.45 4.40 -21.39
N ASP A 218 0.46 3.95 -22.63
CA ASP A 218 -0.71 3.32 -23.28
C ASP A 218 -0.54 1.80 -23.32
N ASN A 219 0.48 1.28 -24.03
CA ASN A 219 0.63 -0.16 -24.26
C ASN A 219 2.00 -0.72 -23.83
N GLY A 220 2.01 -1.84 -23.07
CA GLY A 220 3.24 -2.49 -22.59
C GLY A 220 3.82 -1.79 -21.37
N VAL A 221 2.96 -1.33 -20.46
CA VAL A 221 3.36 -0.54 -19.29
C VAL A 221 3.65 -1.46 -18.11
N GLY A 222 4.88 -1.43 -17.60
CA GLY A 222 5.34 -2.20 -16.45
C GLY A 222 5.90 -1.32 -15.34
N GLY A 223 5.62 -1.64 -14.08
CA GLY A 223 6.19 -0.90 -12.95
C GLY A 223 7.72 -0.91 -12.90
N LEU A 224 8.36 -1.97 -13.39
CA LEU A 224 9.82 -2.11 -13.50
C LEU A 224 10.29 -2.24 -14.96
N VAL A 225 9.66 -3.11 -15.75
CA VAL A 225 10.07 -3.42 -17.13
C VAL A 225 8.89 -3.34 -18.09
N GLY A 226 8.98 -2.59 -19.19
CA GLY A 226 7.88 -2.54 -20.17
C GLY A 226 7.66 -3.90 -20.83
N GLU A 227 8.71 -4.46 -21.44
CA GLU A 227 8.68 -5.76 -22.11
C GLU A 227 9.91 -6.62 -21.74
N ASN A 228 9.69 -7.89 -21.39
CA ASN A 228 10.73 -8.86 -21.05
C ASN A 228 10.78 -10.03 -22.04
N SER A 229 11.97 -10.31 -22.55
CA SER A 229 12.37 -11.50 -23.30
C SER A 229 13.65 -12.14 -22.73
N GLY A 230 14.11 -11.67 -21.57
CA GLY A 230 15.27 -12.16 -20.83
C GLY A 230 14.88 -12.75 -19.48
N SER A 231 15.70 -12.54 -18.44
CA SER A 231 15.41 -13.02 -17.08
C SER A 231 15.30 -11.88 -16.08
N ILE A 232 14.29 -11.92 -15.23
CA ILE A 232 14.06 -10.97 -14.13
C ILE A 232 14.04 -11.76 -12.82
N ASP A 233 15.01 -11.54 -11.93
CA ASP A 233 15.17 -12.29 -10.67
C ASP A 233 15.29 -11.39 -9.45
N ASN A 234 14.56 -11.72 -8.37
CA ASN A 234 14.55 -10.98 -7.10
C ASN A 234 14.34 -9.46 -7.27
N CYS A 235 13.37 -9.08 -8.10
CA CYS A 235 13.08 -7.70 -8.46
C CYS A 235 11.67 -7.27 -8.04
N TYR A 236 11.44 -5.97 -7.86
CA TYR A 236 10.13 -5.49 -7.43
C TYR A 236 9.73 -4.08 -7.89
N SER A 237 8.42 -3.79 -7.82
CA SER A 237 7.89 -2.44 -8.03
C SER A 237 6.84 -2.06 -6.99
N ILE A 238 6.98 -0.86 -6.42
CA ILE A 238 6.06 -0.31 -5.40
C ILE A 238 5.34 0.97 -5.85
N GLY A 239 5.72 1.55 -6.99
CA GLY A 239 5.09 2.75 -7.54
C GLY A 239 3.80 2.45 -8.30
N SER A 240 2.91 3.43 -8.41
CA SER A 240 1.65 3.29 -9.14
C SER A 240 1.88 3.15 -10.66
N VAL A 241 1.15 2.23 -11.29
CA VAL A 241 1.24 1.97 -12.73
C VAL A 241 -0.11 2.26 -13.37
N THR A 242 -0.13 3.06 -14.44
CA THR A 242 -1.34 3.39 -15.20
C THR A 242 -1.11 3.21 -16.70
N GLY A 243 -2.04 2.56 -17.40
CA GLY A 243 -2.09 2.61 -18.85
C GLY A 243 -3.43 2.16 -19.44
N ASP A 244 -3.48 1.94 -20.75
CA ASP A 244 -4.73 1.75 -21.48
C ASP A 244 -4.87 0.34 -22.09
N TYR A 245 -3.82 -0.24 -22.68
CA TYR A 245 -3.90 -1.55 -23.36
C TYR A 245 -3.35 -2.73 -22.52
N VAL A 246 -2.02 -2.93 -22.50
CA VAL A 246 -1.36 -3.97 -21.67
C VAL A 246 -0.63 -3.30 -20.52
N VAL A 247 -1.01 -3.64 -19.28
CA VAL A 247 -0.49 -3.02 -18.05
C VAL A 247 -0.21 -4.09 -16.99
N GLY A 248 1.01 -4.08 -16.44
CA GLY A 248 1.42 -4.93 -15.32
C GLY A 248 2.12 -4.16 -14.20
N GLY A 249 1.84 -4.49 -12.95
CA GLY A 249 2.48 -3.80 -11.81
C GLY A 249 3.99 -4.00 -11.70
N LEU A 250 4.55 -5.03 -12.34
CA LEU A 250 6.00 -5.25 -12.49
C LEU A 250 6.42 -5.21 -13.97
N VAL A 251 5.77 -6.01 -14.82
CA VAL A 251 6.13 -6.18 -16.24
C VAL A 251 4.90 -5.98 -17.14
N GLY A 252 4.99 -5.18 -18.20
CA GLY A 252 3.89 -5.05 -19.16
C GLY A 252 3.64 -6.37 -19.89
N THR A 253 4.61 -6.79 -20.69
CA THR A 253 4.58 -8.04 -21.48
C THR A 253 5.77 -8.93 -21.14
N ASN A 254 5.54 -10.22 -20.89
CA ASN A 254 6.59 -11.20 -20.61
C ASN A 254 6.59 -12.34 -21.65
N ALA A 255 7.76 -12.61 -22.24
CA ALA A 255 8.10 -13.80 -23.01
C ALA A 255 9.38 -14.49 -22.47
N GLY A 256 9.91 -14.02 -21.34
CA GLY A 256 11.10 -14.53 -20.66
C GLY A 256 10.77 -15.22 -19.34
N THR A 257 11.72 -15.22 -18.39
CA THR A 257 11.49 -15.69 -17.01
C THR A 257 11.33 -14.53 -16.04
N ILE A 258 10.44 -14.69 -15.06
CA ILE A 258 10.24 -13.79 -13.93
C ILE A 258 10.20 -14.65 -12.67
N ASP A 259 11.24 -14.54 -11.84
CA ASP A 259 11.51 -15.43 -10.73
C ASP A 259 11.69 -14.62 -9.43
N ASN A 260 11.09 -15.04 -8.31
CA ASN A 260 11.25 -14.40 -7.00
C ASN A 260 10.83 -12.90 -6.94
N CYS A 261 9.93 -12.44 -7.80
CA CYS A 261 9.60 -11.02 -7.97
C CYS A 261 8.25 -10.62 -7.39
N TYR A 262 8.05 -9.32 -7.11
CA TYR A 262 6.76 -8.85 -6.61
C TYR A 262 6.34 -7.43 -7.00
N SER A 263 5.05 -7.15 -6.88
CA SER A 263 4.46 -5.82 -7.03
C SER A 263 3.57 -5.42 -5.85
N ALA A 264 3.65 -4.14 -5.48
CA ALA A 264 2.83 -3.56 -4.39
C ALA A 264 2.12 -2.26 -4.76
N GLY A 265 2.53 -1.58 -5.83
CA GLY A 265 1.86 -0.39 -6.33
C GLY A 265 0.46 -0.69 -6.88
N ALA A 266 -0.44 0.30 -6.81
CA ALA A 266 -1.76 0.20 -7.44
C ALA A 266 -1.62 0.19 -8.98
N VAL A 267 -2.37 -0.70 -9.63
CA VAL A 267 -2.37 -0.86 -11.10
C VAL A 267 -3.74 -0.49 -11.65
N THR A 268 -3.77 0.49 -12.56
CA THR A 268 -4.96 0.83 -13.35
C THR A 268 -4.68 0.58 -14.83
N GLY A 269 -5.57 -0.16 -15.49
CA GLY A 269 -5.46 -0.49 -16.91
C GLY A 269 -6.81 -0.50 -17.63
N GLY A 270 -6.78 -0.59 -18.95
CA GLY A 270 -7.95 -0.83 -19.78
C GLY A 270 -8.11 -2.31 -20.11
N ASN A 271 -7.42 -2.80 -21.15
CA ASN A 271 -7.74 -4.07 -21.78
C ASN A 271 -7.18 -5.32 -21.07
N PHE A 272 -5.87 -5.36 -20.80
CA PHE A 272 -5.18 -6.44 -20.10
C PHE A 272 -4.45 -5.86 -18.88
N THR A 273 -5.05 -6.01 -17.70
CA THR A 273 -4.54 -5.40 -16.46
C THR A 273 -4.16 -6.45 -15.43
N GLY A 274 -2.86 -6.71 -15.27
CA GLY A 274 -2.33 -7.65 -14.28
C GLY A 274 -1.67 -6.95 -13.10
N GLY A 275 -1.87 -7.45 -11.88
CA GLY A 275 -1.16 -6.89 -10.73
C GLY A 275 0.35 -7.07 -10.79
N LEU A 276 0.86 -8.14 -11.41
CA LEU A 276 2.28 -8.36 -11.68
C LEU A 276 2.60 -8.21 -13.17
N VAL A 277 1.88 -8.93 -14.05
CA VAL A 277 2.16 -8.99 -15.50
C VAL A 277 0.90 -8.76 -16.33
N GLY A 278 0.93 -7.84 -17.31
CA GLY A 278 -0.23 -7.61 -18.18
C GLY A 278 -0.49 -8.80 -19.11
N TYR A 279 0.52 -9.21 -19.86
CA TYR A 279 0.47 -10.35 -20.79
C TYR A 279 1.66 -11.29 -20.57
N ASN A 280 1.41 -12.59 -20.35
CA ASN A 280 2.46 -13.60 -20.16
C ASN A 280 2.42 -14.69 -21.24
N ASP A 281 3.53 -14.84 -21.97
CA ASP A 281 3.87 -15.96 -22.87
C ASP A 281 5.08 -16.76 -22.35
N GLY A 282 5.68 -16.31 -21.24
CA GLY A 282 6.88 -16.87 -20.63
C GLY A 282 6.60 -17.65 -19.35
N SER A 283 7.61 -17.76 -18.48
CA SER A 283 7.49 -18.41 -17.18
C SER A 283 7.48 -17.39 -16.05
N ILE A 284 6.61 -17.61 -15.05
CA ILE A 284 6.53 -16.84 -13.81
C ILE A 284 6.57 -17.82 -12.64
N ASP A 285 7.60 -17.77 -11.79
CA ASP A 285 7.75 -18.64 -10.63
C ASP A 285 8.03 -17.86 -9.33
N ASN A 286 7.46 -18.34 -8.21
CA ASN A 286 7.67 -17.77 -6.87
C ASN A 286 7.41 -16.24 -6.79
N CYS A 287 6.43 -15.74 -7.54
CA CYS A 287 6.12 -14.31 -7.64
C CYS A 287 4.78 -13.93 -7.00
N TYR A 288 4.62 -12.67 -6.60
CA TYR A 288 3.36 -12.24 -5.98
C TYR A 288 2.98 -10.77 -6.18
N SER A 289 1.70 -10.47 -5.98
CA SER A 289 1.13 -9.13 -6.08
C SER A 289 0.27 -8.75 -4.87
N THR A 290 0.36 -7.50 -4.45
CA THR A 290 -0.34 -7.00 -3.24
C THR A 290 -1.12 -5.69 -3.45
N GLY A 291 -0.79 -4.93 -4.49
CA GLY A 291 -1.50 -3.70 -4.87
C GLY A 291 -2.87 -3.97 -5.47
N SER A 292 -3.79 -3.01 -5.36
CA SER A 292 -5.12 -3.08 -5.99
C SER A 292 -5.00 -3.05 -7.51
N VAL A 293 -5.78 -3.87 -8.21
CA VAL A 293 -5.80 -3.98 -9.66
C VAL A 293 -7.17 -3.57 -10.19
N ARG A 294 -7.21 -2.57 -11.08
CA ARG A 294 -8.44 -2.12 -11.74
C ARG A 294 -8.28 -2.10 -13.25
N GLY A 295 -8.91 -3.07 -13.93
CA GLY A 295 -9.04 -3.11 -15.39
C GLY A 295 -10.43 -2.74 -15.88
N SER A 296 -10.60 -2.69 -17.21
CA SER A 296 -11.89 -2.48 -17.89
C SER A 296 -12.37 -3.71 -18.68
N TYR A 297 -11.47 -4.65 -18.94
CA TYR A 297 -11.73 -5.96 -19.54
C TYR A 297 -10.97 -7.02 -18.72
N SER A 298 -10.20 -7.88 -19.39
CA SER A 298 -9.36 -8.94 -18.81
C SER A 298 -8.47 -8.43 -17.68
N THR A 299 -8.74 -8.90 -16.46
CA THR A 299 -8.12 -8.38 -15.24
C THR A 299 -7.74 -9.51 -14.29
N GLY A 300 -6.45 -9.62 -13.98
CA GLY A 300 -5.95 -10.61 -13.03
C GLY A 300 -5.21 -9.96 -11.88
N GLY A 301 -5.45 -10.43 -10.65
CA GLY A 301 -4.68 -9.93 -9.50
C GLY A 301 -3.17 -10.16 -9.64
N LEU A 302 -2.74 -11.20 -10.38
CA LEU A 302 -1.34 -11.43 -10.77
C LEU A 302 -1.13 -11.19 -12.28
N VAL A 303 -1.88 -11.86 -13.16
CA VAL A 303 -1.68 -11.83 -14.62
C VAL A 303 -3.01 -11.61 -15.35
N ALA A 304 -3.14 -10.63 -16.25
CA ALA A 304 -4.40 -10.53 -17.00
C ALA A 304 -4.56 -11.65 -18.03
N PHE A 305 -3.64 -11.75 -18.99
CA PHE A 305 -3.67 -12.78 -20.03
C PHE A 305 -2.49 -13.75 -19.88
N ASN A 306 -2.75 -15.05 -19.82
CA ASN A 306 -1.73 -16.08 -19.69
C ASN A 306 -1.75 -17.13 -20.82
N SER A 307 -0.64 -17.22 -21.56
CA SER A 307 -0.28 -18.27 -22.53
C SER A 307 1.06 -18.95 -22.20
N GLY A 308 1.54 -18.85 -20.96
CA GLY A 308 2.74 -19.53 -20.48
C GLY A 308 2.61 -20.07 -19.05
N SER A 309 3.68 -20.61 -18.47
CA SER A 309 3.60 -21.29 -17.17
C SER A 309 3.59 -20.32 -15.98
N ILE A 310 2.68 -20.53 -15.04
CA ILE A 310 2.64 -19.82 -13.75
C ILE A 310 2.73 -20.84 -12.60
N ALA A 311 3.77 -20.72 -11.77
CA ALA A 311 4.05 -21.66 -10.68
C ALA A 311 4.29 -20.94 -9.34
N ASN A 312 3.83 -21.53 -8.24
CA ASN A 312 4.14 -21.09 -6.86
C ASN A 312 3.82 -19.59 -6.58
N CYS A 313 2.87 -19.01 -7.31
CA CYS A 313 2.56 -17.57 -7.27
C CYS A 313 1.29 -17.24 -6.47
N TYR A 314 1.18 -16.01 -5.99
CA TYR A 314 -0.04 -15.59 -5.29
C TYR A 314 -0.41 -14.10 -5.41
N SER A 315 -1.68 -13.81 -5.13
CA SER A 315 -2.22 -12.44 -5.14
C SER A 315 -3.05 -12.12 -3.88
N THR A 316 -2.91 -10.88 -3.41
CA THR A 316 -3.62 -10.38 -2.20
C THR A 316 -4.27 -9.01 -2.39
N GLY A 317 -4.12 -8.42 -3.58
CA GLY A 317 -4.74 -7.14 -3.95
C GLY A 317 -6.23 -7.30 -4.25
N TYR A 318 -7.01 -6.25 -4.00
CA TYR A 318 -8.40 -6.18 -4.46
C TYR A 318 -8.43 -6.04 -5.98
N VAL A 319 -9.26 -6.84 -6.65
CA VAL A 319 -9.34 -6.90 -8.12
C VAL A 319 -10.71 -6.43 -8.60
N THR A 320 -10.76 -5.46 -9.50
CA THR A 320 -11.99 -5.05 -10.19
C THR A 320 -11.76 -5.00 -11.70
N GLY A 321 -12.62 -5.65 -12.48
CA GLY A 321 -12.53 -5.65 -13.94
C GLY A 321 -13.90 -5.63 -14.63
N GLY A 322 -13.89 -5.69 -15.96
CA GLY A 322 -15.10 -5.85 -16.78
C GLY A 322 -15.43 -7.32 -16.98
N ASP A 323 -14.89 -7.89 -18.04
CA ASP A 323 -15.02 -9.31 -18.39
C ASP A 323 -13.71 -10.05 -18.09
N TYR A 324 -13.77 -11.36 -17.83
CA TYR A 324 -12.61 -12.21 -17.54
C TYR A 324 -11.79 -11.71 -16.34
N VAL A 325 -12.41 -11.74 -15.16
CA VAL A 325 -11.84 -11.18 -13.93
C VAL A 325 -11.48 -12.29 -12.96
N GLY A 326 -10.19 -12.46 -12.70
CA GLY A 326 -9.67 -13.46 -11.77
C GLY A 326 -8.88 -12.86 -10.63
N GLY A 327 -9.03 -13.42 -9.43
CA GLY A 327 -8.21 -13.01 -8.30
C GLY A 327 -6.71 -13.23 -8.52
N LEU A 328 -6.32 -14.22 -9.33
CA LEU A 328 -4.94 -14.45 -9.79
C LEU A 328 -4.80 -14.17 -11.30
N VAL A 329 -5.60 -14.81 -12.16
CA VAL A 329 -5.46 -14.73 -13.63
C VAL A 329 -6.77 -14.34 -14.32
N GLY A 330 -6.76 -13.37 -15.24
CA GLY A 330 -7.97 -13.01 -16.01
C GLY A 330 -8.39 -14.12 -16.97
N GLU A 331 -7.57 -14.37 -17.99
CA GLU A 331 -7.75 -15.41 -19.00
C GLU A 331 -6.57 -16.38 -18.98
N ASN A 332 -6.84 -17.69 -18.97
CA ASN A 332 -5.81 -18.72 -18.96
C ASN A 332 -5.88 -19.69 -20.16
N TYR A 333 -4.74 -19.89 -20.81
CA TYR A 333 -4.54 -20.81 -21.94
C TYR A 333 -3.50 -21.92 -21.67
N ASP A 334 -2.79 -21.89 -20.54
CA ASP A 334 -1.68 -22.79 -20.21
C ASP A 334 -1.72 -23.22 -18.72
N ASP A 335 -0.63 -23.74 -18.16
CA ASP A 335 -0.57 -24.34 -16.82
C ASP A 335 -0.42 -23.31 -15.69
N ILE A 336 -1.36 -23.33 -14.73
CA ILE A 336 -1.27 -22.64 -13.44
C ILE A 336 -1.14 -23.69 -12.33
N THR A 337 -0.01 -23.72 -11.63
CA THR A 337 0.30 -24.76 -10.62
C THR A 337 0.72 -24.17 -9.28
N ASN A 338 0.25 -24.75 -8.17
CA ASN A 338 0.63 -24.34 -6.80
C ASN A 338 0.39 -22.85 -6.52
N CYS A 339 -0.68 -22.26 -7.06
CA CYS A 339 -0.96 -20.82 -6.93
C CYS A 339 -2.21 -20.53 -6.08
N TYR A 340 -2.29 -19.34 -5.49
CA TYR A 340 -3.47 -18.96 -4.71
C TYR A 340 -3.82 -17.47 -4.73
N SER A 341 -5.09 -17.16 -4.44
CA SER A 341 -5.60 -15.80 -4.38
C SER A 341 -6.39 -15.55 -3.10
N THR A 342 -6.21 -14.38 -2.51
CA THR A 342 -6.85 -14.01 -1.23
C THR A 342 -7.60 -12.68 -1.27
N GLY A 343 -7.30 -11.81 -2.23
CA GLY A 343 -8.01 -10.56 -2.44
C GLY A 343 -9.42 -10.77 -3.00
N SER A 344 -10.37 -9.92 -2.63
CA SER A 344 -11.73 -9.96 -3.19
C SER A 344 -11.72 -9.55 -4.67
N VAL A 345 -12.65 -10.13 -5.44
CA VAL A 345 -12.73 -10.03 -6.89
C VAL A 345 -14.10 -9.51 -7.30
N ARG A 346 -14.13 -8.50 -8.16
CA ARG A 346 -15.36 -7.94 -8.72
C ARG A 346 -15.30 -7.85 -10.25
N GLY A 347 -16.26 -8.47 -10.92
CA GLY A 347 -16.39 -8.44 -12.39
C GLY A 347 -17.84 -8.39 -12.87
N SER A 348 -18.02 -8.42 -14.18
CA SER A 348 -19.32 -8.37 -14.86
C SER A 348 -19.63 -9.68 -15.60
N TYR A 349 -18.64 -10.25 -16.27
CA TYR A 349 -18.76 -11.51 -17.01
C TYR A 349 -17.54 -12.40 -16.78
N SER A 350 -17.74 -13.70 -16.52
CA SER A 350 -16.68 -14.68 -16.26
C SER A 350 -15.74 -14.23 -15.13
N THR A 351 -16.24 -14.33 -13.90
CA THR A 351 -15.58 -13.81 -12.68
C THR A 351 -15.26 -14.96 -11.73
N GLY A 352 -13.98 -15.20 -11.47
CA GLY A 352 -13.53 -16.28 -10.60
C GLY A 352 -12.63 -15.81 -9.46
N GLY A 353 -12.74 -16.44 -8.31
CA GLY A 353 -11.88 -16.11 -7.17
C GLY A 353 -10.39 -16.32 -7.44
N LEU A 354 -10.01 -17.26 -8.32
CA LEU A 354 -8.65 -17.47 -8.81
C LEU A 354 -8.51 -17.09 -10.29
N VAL A 355 -9.35 -17.62 -11.17
CA VAL A 355 -9.23 -17.41 -12.63
C VAL A 355 -10.55 -16.96 -13.23
N GLY A 356 -10.55 -15.93 -14.09
CA GLY A 356 -11.75 -15.49 -14.79
C GLY A 356 -12.28 -16.58 -15.72
N ASP A 357 -11.53 -16.90 -16.77
CA ASP A 357 -11.87 -17.97 -17.74
C ASP A 357 -10.69 -18.89 -18.05
N ILE A 358 -10.99 -20.15 -18.36
CA ILE A 358 -10.01 -21.14 -18.84
C ILE A 358 -10.39 -21.59 -20.25
N PHE A 359 -9.51 -21.32 -21.21
CA PHE A 359 -9.68 -21.73 -22.59
C PHE A 359 -9.08 -23.11 -22.87
N TYR A 360 -9.33 -23.64 -24.07
CA TYR A 360 -8.78 -24.92 -24.53
C TYR A 360 -7.24 -24.91 -24.47
N GLY A 361 -6.68 -25.82 -23.67
CA GLY A 361 -5.24 -25.92 -23.41
C GLY A 361 -4.87 -25.56 -21.98
N GLY A 362 -5.63 -24.68 -21.32
CA GLY A 362 -5.34 -24.24 -19.96
C GLY A 362 -5.63 -25.30 -18.90
N SER A 363 -4.81 -25.32 -17.85
CA SER A 363 -4.98 -26.18 -16.68
C SER A 363 -4.78 -25.42 -15.37
N ILE A 364 -5.41 -25.88 -14.30
CA ILE A 364 -5.19 -25.38 -12.93
C ILE A 364 -4.98 -26.57 -12.00
N ASN A 365 -3.80 -26.61 -11.35
CA ASN A 365 -3.36 -27.74 -10.53
C ASN A 365 -2.91 -27.28 -9.12
N ASN A 366 -3.47 -27.88 -8.08
CA ASN A 366 -3.11 -27.60 -6.68
C ASN A 366 -3.27 -26.12 -6.28
N CYS A 367 -4.36 -25.46 -6.68
CA CYS A 367 -4.59 -24.03 -6.46
C CYS A 367 -5.79 -23.74 -5.56
N TYR A 368 -5.84 -22.55 -4.94
CA TYR A 368 -7.01 -22.17 -4.13
C TYR A 368 -7.33 -20.69 -4.08
N SER A 369 -8.59 -20.38 -3.77
CA SER A 369 -9.09 -19.01 -3.60
C SER A 369 -9.81 -18.80 -2.26
N THR A 370 -9.53 -17.68 -1.61
CA THR A 370 -10.16 -17.32 -0.32
C THR A 370 -10.88 -15.97 -0.32
N GLY A 371 -10.68 -15.15 -1.35
CA GLY A 371 -11.31 -13.83 -1.48
C GLY A 371 -12.80 -13.93 -1.82
N ALA A 372 -13.59 -12.92 -1.44
CA ALA A 372 -14.99 -12.85 -1.84
C ALA A 372 -15.11 -12.57 -3.34
N VAL A 373 -16.11 -13.14 -4.02
CA VAL A 373 -16.30 -13.02 -5.47
C VAL A 373 -17.67 -12.40 -5.76
N THR A 374 -17.68 -11.29 -6.48
CA THR A 374 -18.90 -10.60 -6.95
C THR A 374 -18.88 -10.50 -8.47
N GLY A 375 -19.75 -11.21 -9.17
CA GLY A 375 -19.82 -11.22 -10.64
C GLY A 375 -21.25 -10.99 -11.15
N GLY A 376 -21.40 -10.67 -12.44
CA GLY A 376 -22.72 -10.65 -13.09
C GLY A 376 -23.10 -12.04 -13.58
N SER A 377 -22.44 -12.50 -14.65
CA SER A 377 -22.62 -13.83 -15.24
C SER A 377 -21.36 -14.69 -15.13
N CYS A 378 -21.53 -16.01 -15.02
CA CYS A 378 -20.46 -17.01 -14.97
C CYS A 378 -19.52 -16.72 -13.79
N THR A 379 -20.07 -16.78 -12.57
CA THR A 379 -19.40 -16.37 -11.33
C THR A 379 -19.06 -17.58 -10.48
N GLY A 380 -17.77 -17.86 -10.27
CA GLY A 380 -17.33 -19.04 -9.52
C GLY A 380 -16.37 -18.73 -8.38
N GLY A 381 -16.43 -19.53 -7.32
CA GLY A 381 -15.54 -19.36 -6.16
C GLY A 381 -14.06 -19.49 -6.51
N LEU A 382 -13.71 -20.35 -7.47
CA LEU A 382 -12.36 -20.51 -8.02
C LEU A 382 -12.29 -19.99 -9.47
N VAL A 383 -13.25 -20.39 -10.33
CA VAL A 383 -13.20 -20.16 -11.77
C VAL A 383 -14.53 -19.64 -12.31
N GLY A 384 -14.54 -18.58 -13.11
CA GLY A 384 -15.76 -18.09 -13.75
C GLY A 384 -16.28 -19.05 -14.82
N GLY A 385 -15.58 -19.12 -15.96
CA GLY A 385 -15.85 -20.04 -17.08
C GLY A 385 -14.74 -21.08 -17.28
N SER A 386 -15.08 -22.29 -17.79
CA SER A 386 -14.08 -23.33 -18.05
C SER A 386 -14.32 -24.18 -19.31
N ASN A 387 -13.25 -24.30 -20.11
CA ASN A 387 -13.03 -25.34 -21.14
C ASN A 387 -11.75 -26.17 -20.84
N GLY A 388 -11.06 -25.91 -19.72
CA GLY A 388 -9.78 -26.53 -19.35
C GLY A 388 -9.89 -27.58 -18.25
N SER A 389 -8.76 -28.06 -17.73
CA SER A 389 -8.75 -28.98 -16.57
C SER A 389 -8.54 -28.24 -15.24
N ILE A 390 -9.23 -28.70 -14.20
CA ILE A 390 -9.12 -28.17 -12.83
C ILE A 390 -8.96 -29.35 -11.89
N ASP A 391 -7.80 -29.47 -11.26
CA ASP A 391 -7.37 -30.65 -10.54
C ASP A 391 -6.79 -30.28 -9.16
N ASN A 392 -7.26 -30.97 -8.11
CA ASN A 392 -6.84 -30.77 -6.71
C ASN A 392 -6.96 -29.31 -6.22
N CYS A 393 -7.99 -28.58 -6.61
CA CYS A 393 -8.19 -27.17 -6.26
C CYS A 393 -9.38 -26.95 -5.31
N TYR A 394 -9.45 -25.79 -4.65
CA TYR A 394 -10.62 -25.46 -3.83
C TYR A 394 -10.89 -23.97 -3.61
N SER A 395 -12.13 -23.63 -3.23
CA SER A 395 -12.58 -22.26 -2.93
C SER A 395 -13.32 -22.14 -1.60
N ILE A 396 -13.08 -21.03 -0.88
CA ILE A 396 -13.69 -20.73 0.44
C ILE A 396 -14.17 -19.27 0.61
N GLY A 397 -14.20 -18.51 -0.48
CA GLY A 397 -14.75 -17.14 -0.49
C GLY A 397 -16.28 -17.12 -0.48
N TYR A 398 -16.87 -16.03 -0.01
CA TYR A 398 -18.30 -15.74 -0.18
C TYR A 398 -18.59 -15.29 -1.62
N ILE A 399 -19.70 -15.77 -2.21
CA ILE A 399 -19.95 -15.61 -3.66
C ILE A 399 -21.31 -14.97 -3.89
N THR A 400 -21.32 -13.90 -4.69
CA THR A 400 -22.54 -13.21 -5.13
C THR A 400 -22.52 -13.05 -6.65
N GLY A 401 -23.62 -13.41 -7.32
CA GLY A 401 -23.79 -13.10 -8.73
C GLY A 401 -25.22 -13.32 -9.23
N GLU A 402 -25.47 -12.98 -10.49
CA GLU A 402 -26.81 -12.96 -11.07
C GLU A 402 -27.13 -14.22 -11.90
N GLN A 403 -26.17 -14.69 -12.71
CA GLN A 403 -26.36 -15.81 -13.65
C GLN A 403 -25.15 -16.76 -13.62
N TYR A 404 -25.41 -18.06 -13.79
CA TYR A 404 -24.39 -19.12 -13.79
C TYR A 404 -23.40 -18.99 -12.62
N VAL A 405 -23.94 -19.11 -11.40
CA VAL A 405 -23.21 -18.89 -10.15
C VAL A 405 -22.91 -20.23 -9.48
N GLY A 406 -21.65 -20.47 -9.13
CA GLY A 406 -21.20 -21.75 -8.59
C GLY A 406 -20.17 -21.64 -7.47
N GLY A 407 -20.25 -22.57 -6.51
CA GLY A 407 -19.36 -22.61 -5.35
C GLY A 407 -17.87 -22.75 -5.70
N LEU A 408 -17.54 -23.44 -6.79
CA LEU A 408 -16.19 -23.58 -7.33
C LEU A 408 -16.10 -22.99 -8.76
N VAL A 409 -16.99 -23.43 -9.65
CA VAL A 409 -17.00 -23.05 -11.07
C VAL A 409 -18.37 -22.49 -11.43
N GLY A 410 -18.40 -21.30 -12.05
CA GLY A 410 -19.63 -20.63 -12.48
C GLY A 410 -20.33 -21.35 -13.63
N GLU A 411 -19.60 -21.59 -14.71
CA GLU A 411 -20.05 -22.36 -15.88
C GLU A 411 -18.92 -23.25 -16.43
N ASN A 412 -19.21 -24.52 -16.72
CA ASN A 412 -18.27 -25.48 -17.27
C ASN A 412 -18.77 -26.00 -18.63
N TYR A 413 -18.18 -25.49 -19.71
CA TYR A 413 -18.60 -25.80 -21.08
C TYR A 413 -18.15 -27.19 -21.54
N SER A 414 -16.92 -27.55 -21.22
CA SER A 414 -16.30 -28.81 -21.67
C SER A 414 -15.12 -29.31 -20.81
N GLY A 415 -14.78 -28.57 -19.75
CA GLY A 415 -13.63 -28.83 -18.89
C GLY A 415 -13.80 -30.03 -17.96
N SER A 416 -12.68 -30.64 -17.56
CA SER A 416 -12.62 -31.75 -16.60
C SER A 416 -12.27 -31.24 -15.21
N ILE A 417 -13.07 -31.59 -14.20
CA ILE A 417 -12.90 -31.08 -12.83
C ILE A 417 -12.79 -32.27 -11.88
N ASN A 418 -11.59 -32.54 -11.34
CA ASN A 418 -11.31 -33.72 -10.52
C ASN A 418 -10.74 -33.34 -9.15
N SER A 419 -11.16 -34.06 -8.10
CA SER A 419 -10.67 -33.87 -6.71
C SER A 419 -10.71 -32.41 -6.21
N CYS A 420 -11.66 -31.61 -6.71
CA CYS A 420 -11.82 -30.21 -6.36
C CYS A 420 -13.03 -29.97 -5.46
N TYR A 421 -12.94 -28.99 -4.56
CA TYR A 421 -13.93 -28.81 -3.48
C TYR A 421 -14.33 -27.34 -3.28
N TRP A 422 -15.56 -27.08 -2.82
CA TRP A 422 -15.91 -25.77 -2.27
C TRP A 422 -16.61 -25.89 -0.93
N ASP A 423 -16.42 -24.88 -0.08
CA ASP A 423 -17.14 -24.79 1.18
C ASP A 423 -18.54 -24.22 0.95
N THR A 424 -19.55 -25.06 1.15
CA THR A 424 -20.99 -24.74 0.97
C THR A 424 -21.56 -23.76 1.99
N PHE A 425 -20.92 -23.60 3.14
CA PHE A 425 -21.31 -22.62 4.16
C PHE A 425 -20.66 -21.26 3.88
N ARG A 426 -19.35 -21.22 3.66
CA ARG A 426 -18.60 -19.99 3.36
C ARG A 426 -19.03 -19.33 2.05
N SER A 427 -19.29 -20.12 1.01
CA SER A 427 -19.75 -19.59 -0.29
C SER A 427 -21.17 -19.05 -0.27
N GLY A 428 -22.00 -19.50 0.67
CA GLY A 428 -23.45 -19.31 0.63
C GLY A 428 -24.17 -20.18 -0.41
N LEU A 429 -23.46 -21.05 -1.14
CA LEU A 429 -23.99 -21.78 -2.31
C LEU A 429 -24.08 -23.29 -2.10
N LYS A 430 -25.16 -23.87 -2.64
CA LYS A 430 -25.44 -25.32 -2.63
C LYS A 430 -25.14 -26.01 -3.97
N HIS A 431 -24.65 -25.27 -4.97
CA HIS A 431 -24.42 -25.72 -6.34
C HIS A 431 -23.10 -25.17 -6.88
N SER A 432 -22.53 -25.85 -7.87
CA SER A 432 -21.39 -25.46 -8.69
C SER A 432 -21.47 -26.28 -9.97
N ASP A 433 -20.99 -25.75 -11.11
CA ASP A 433 -21.00 -26.51 -12.38
C ASP A 433 -19.84 -27.54 -12.49
N GLY A 434 -19.14 -27.75 -11.37
CA GLY A 434 -18.23 -28.86 -11.14
C GLY A 434 -17.53 -28.81 -9.79
N GLY A 435 -16.83 -29.90 -9.46
CA GLY A 435 -16.24 -30.17 -8.14
C GLY A 435 -17.23 -30.85 -7.18
N GLU A 436 -16.84 -30.95 -5.90
CA GLU A 436 -17.70 -31.46 -4.83
C GLU A 436 -17.89 -30.44 -3.69
N GLY A 437 -19.14 -30.09 -3.40
CA GLY A 437 -19.49 -29.30 -2.23
C GLY A 437 -19.23 -30.07 -0.92
N ARG A 438 -18.66 -29.39 0.06
CA ARG A 438 -18.38 -29.90 1.41
C ARG A 438 -18.81 -28.88 2.46
N LEU A 439 -18.99 -29.34 3.70
CA LEU A 439 -19.15 -28.47 4.86
C LEU A 439 -17.77 -27.98 5.34
N THR A 440 -17.72 -26.83 6.00
CA THR A 440 -16.49 -26.31 6.64
C THR A 440 -15.78 -27.36 7.49
N SER A 441 -16.51 -28.09 8.33
CA SER A 441 -15.99 -29.15 9.20
C SER A 441 -15.42 -30.37 8.45
N GLU A 442 -15.65 -30.50 7.15
CA GLU A 442 -15.11 -31.56 6.30
C GLU A 442 -13.88 -31.12 5.51
N MET A 443 -13.59 -29.81 5.48
CA MET A 443 -12.48 -29.18 4.76
C MET A 443 -11.39 -28.64 5.70
N VAL A 444 -11.74 -28.18 6.90
CA VAL A 444 -10.74 -27.74 7.90
C VAL A 444 -10.13 -28.91 8.67
N TYR A 445 -8.92 -28.75 9.19
CA TYR A 445 -8.24 -29.79 9.96
C TYR A 445 -8.95 -30.14 11.30
N PRO A 446 -9.07 -31.43 11.68
CA PRO A 446 -8.83 -32.61 10.87
C PRO A 446 -9.94 -32.77 9.83
N HIS A 447 -9.57 -32.77 8.54
CA HIS A 447 -10.52 -32.81 7.44
C HIS A 447 -11.25 -34.16 7.34
N GLY A 448 -12.38 -34.15 6.64
CA GLY A 448 -13.20 -35.34 6.44
C GLY A 448 -12.43 -36.44 5.71
N LYS A 449 -12.64 -37.71 6.09
CA LYS A 449 -11.93 -38.87 5.52
C LYS A 449 -12.12 -39.07 4.00
N ASN A 450 -13.08 -38.38 3.40
CA ASN A 450 -13.43 -38.42 1.98
C ASN A 450 -13.21 -37.06 1.30
N THR A 451 -12.43 -36.16 1.90
CA THR A 451 -12.01 -34.87 1.34
C THR A 451 -10.51 -34.91 1.09
N TYR A 452 -10.03 -34.26 0.03
CA TYR A 452 -8.61 -34.23 -0.35
C TYR A 452 -8.00 -35.62 -0.66
N LEU A 453 -8.83 -36.54 -1.15
CA LEU A 453 -8.38 -37.88 -1.54
C LEU A 453 -7.43 -37.80 -2.75
N GLY A 454 -6.24 -38.36 -2.58
CA GLY A 454 -5.21 -38.37 -3.63
C GLY A 454 -4.39 -37.08 -3.75
N TRP A 455 -4.62 -36.08 -2.89
CA TRP A 455 -3.80 -34.88 -2.84
C TRP A 455 -2.37 -35.17 -2.34
N ASP A 456 -1.39 -34.49 -2.90
CA ASP A 456 0.01 -34.63 -2.52
C ASP A 456 0.37 -33.73 -1.32
N TRP A 457 0.63 -34.35 -0.16
CA TRP A 457 1.01 -33.66 1.08
C TRP A 457 2.50 -33.25 1.15
N SER A 458 3.26 -33.47 0.07
CA SER A 458 4.55 -32.80 -0.18
C SER A 458 4.37 -31.42 -0.81
N ILE A 459 3.22 -31.15 -1.44
CA ILE A 459 2.81 -29.82 -1.93
C ILE A 459 1.91 -29.16 -0.88
N TRP A 460 0.89 -29.87 -0.42
CA TRP A 460 -0.09 -29.37 0.54
C TRP A 460 0.36 -29.58 2.00
N LYS A 461 0.03 -28.63 2.85
CA LYS A 461 0.24 -28.69 4.31
C LYS A 461 -1.11 -28.50 5.02
N PRO A 462 -1.51 -29.40 5.94
CA PRO A 462 -2.72 -29.19 6.72
C PRO A 462 -2.49 -28.05 7.72
N ASP A 463 -3.39 -27.07 7.77
CA ASP A 463 -3.37 -26.02 8.79
C ASP A 463 -3.88 -26.55 10.14
N SER A 464 -3.04 -27.37 10.78
CA SER A 464 -3.38 -28.01 12.06
C SER A 464 -3.53 -27.05 13.23
N THR A 465 -3.02 -25.82 13.10
CA THR A 465 -3.16 -24.73 14.08
C THR A 465 -4.34 -23.81 13.79
N HIS A 466 -4.97 -23.91 12.61
CA HIS A 466 -6.06 -23.04 12.12
C HIS A 466 -5.67 -21.57 11.94
N THR A 467 -4.38 -21.25 11.94
CA THR A 467 -3.87 -19.87 11.95
C THR A 467 -3.43 -19.36 10.58
N ILE A 468 -2.94 -20.25 9.72
CA ILE A 468 -2.27 -19.86 8.45
C ILE A 468 -3.31 -19.68 7.34
N ASN A 469 -4.25 -20.61 7.25
CA ASN A 469 -5.30 -20.62 6.24
C ASN A 469 -6.63 -21.10 6.84
N LYS A 470 -6.95 -20.64 8.06
CA LYS A 470 -8.24 -20.86 8.76
C LYS A 470 -8.65 -22.33 8.89
N GLY A 471 -7.66 -23.22 9.00
CA GLY A 471 -7.83 -24.68 9.13
C GLY A 471 -7.81 -25.45 7.80
N TYR A 472 -7.96 -24.78 6.65
CA TYR A 472 -7.91 -25.43 5.33
C TYR A 472 -6.46 -25.76 4.93
N PRO A 473 -6.22 -26.77 4.09
CA PRO A 473 -4.89 -27.02 3.53
C PRO A 473 -4.35 -25.78 2.78
N TYR A 474 -3.07 -25.49 2.94
CA TYR A 474 -2.37 -24.46 2.17
C TYR A 474 -1.17 -25.06 1.46
N ILE A 475 -0.66 -24.36 0.46
CA ILE A 475 0.50 -24.77 -0.32
C ILE A 475 1.76 -24.48 0.50
N ARG A 476 2.71 -25.40 0.52
CA ARG A 476 3.99 -25.21 1.23
C ARG A 476 4.81 -24.11 0.58
N ASP A 477 5.47 -23.34 1.42
CA ASP A 477 6.49 -22.39 0.99
C ASP A 477 7.67 -23.15 0.36
N SER A 478 8.19 -22.65 -0.76
CA SER A 478 9.27 -23.30 -1.53
C SER A 478 10.53 -23.54 -0.69
N SER A 479 10.78 -22.65 0.28
CA SER A 479 11.84 -22.77 1.28
C SER A 479 11.66 -23.96 2.23
N GLU A 480 10.43 -24.35 2.58
CA GLU A 480 10.17 -25.56 3.38
C GLU A 480 10.35 -26.85 2.56
N ILE A 481 10.06 -26.82 1.26
CA ILE A 481 10.16 -28.00 0.38
C ILE A 481 11.62 -28.49 0.29
N ILE A 482 12.59 -27.57 0.21
CA ILE A 482 14.02 -27.91 0.21
C ILE A 482 14.43 -28.63 1.50
N SER A 483 13.91 -28.19 2.66
CA SER A 483 14.21 -28.79 3.97
C SER A 483 13.73 -30.25 4.13
N LEU A 484 12.79 -30.69 3.30
CA LEU A 484 12.26 -32.05 3.29
C LEU A 484 12.88 -32.93 2.19
N ALA A 485 13.60 -32.32 1.25
CA ALA A 485 14.30 -33.01 0.16
C ALA A 485 15.75 -33.37 0.51
N ASP A 486 16.39 -32.64 1.44
CA ASP A 486 17.80 -32.82 1.80
C ASP A 486 18.01 -33.37 3.22
N ASP A 487 17.43 -34.54 3.50
CA ASP A 487 17.73 -35.35 4.69
C ASP A 487 19.11 -36.07 4.56
N THR A 488 20.05 -35.47 3.80
CA THR A 488 21.41 -35.93 3.51
C THR A 488 22.49 -34.96 4.01
N TYR A 489 22.38 -34.58 5.29
CA TYR A 489 23.48 -34.23 6.20
C TYR A 489 24.74 -33.63 5.53
N ILE A 490 24.75 -32.31 5.32
CA ILE A 490 25.97 -31.56 5.04
C ILE A 490 26.36 -30.74 6.28
N ASP A 491 27.54 -31.06 6.81
CA ASP A 491 28.23 -30.33 7.86
C ASP A 491 28.75 -29.00 7.31
N ILE A 492 28.23 -27.87 7.80
CA ILE A 492 28.69 -26.52 7.44
C ILE A 492 29.54 -25.96 8.58
N SER A 493 30.70 -26.58 8.79
CA SER A 493 31.89 -25.87 9.27
C SER A 493 32.70 -25.37 8.07
N ASP A 494 33.08 -24.09 8.11
CA ASP A 494 33.96 -23.40 7.16
C ASP A 494 33.46 -23.13 5.71
N ALA A 495 32.59 -22.13 5.58
CA ALA A 495 32.64 -21.19 4.45
C ALA A 495 32.28 -19.76 4.90
N ASN A 496 33.28 -18.86 4.95
CA ASN A 496 33.06 -17.45 5.33
C ASN A 496 32.26 -16.71 4.26
N PHE A 497 30.95 -16.55 4.45
CA PHE A 497 30.13 -15.63 3.66
C PHE A 497 29.83 -14.36 4.46
N ASN A 498 30.68 -13.35 4.28
CA ASN A 498 30.61 -12.09 4.99
C ASN A 498 29.59 -11.16 4.28
N ILE A 499 28.29 -11.38 4.49
CA ILE A 499 27.29 -10.37 4.13
C ILE A 499 27.42 -9.23 5.14
N SER A 500 28.09 -8.16 4.72
CA SER A 500 28.04 -6.88 5.42
C SER A 500 26.63 -6.30 5.29
N ALA A 501 25.73 -6.70 6.19
CA ALA A 501 24.49 -5.97 6.40
C ALA A 501 24.83 -4.50 6.69
N SER A 502 24.32 -3.61 5.86
CA SER A 502 24.34 -2.16 6.08
C SER A 502 22.95 -1.63 5.72
N PRO A 503 22.45 -0.63 6.45
CA PRO A 503 21.21 -0.87 7.18
C PRO A 503 19.96 -0.49 6.39
N LEU A 504 19.03 -1.45 6.26
CA LEU A 504 17.62 -1.12 6.11
C LEU A 504 17.17 -0.36 7.36
N PHE A 505 16.57 0.82 7.18
CA PHE A 505 15.89 1.52 8.27
C PHE A 505 14.80 0.61 8.83
N SER A 506 14.92 0.23 10.11
CA SER A 506 13.89 -0.55 10.78
C SER A 506 12.67 0.35 11.02
N GLN A 507 11.57 0.09 10.32
CA GLN A 507 10.35 0.91 10.37
C GLN A 507 9.68 0.97 11.76
N PHE A 508 10.10 0.06 12.64
CA PHE A 508 9.82 -0.01 14.07
C PHE A 508 11.14 -0.29 14.81
N ALA A 509 11.20 -0.12 16.13
CA ALA A 509 12.44 -0.32 16.90
C ALA A 509 12.89 -1.80 17.01
N GLY A 510 12.05 -2.73 16.56
CA GLY A 510 12.27 -4.17 16.61
C GLY A 510 10.95 -4.93 16.42
N GLY A 511 11.03 -6.25 16.44
CA GLY A 511 9.91 -7.17 16.29
C GLY A 511 9.49 -7.46 14.84
N SER A 512 8.63 -8.47 14.69
CA SER A 512 8.08 -8.98 13.42
C SER A 512 6.60 -8.63 13.19
N GLY A 513 5.96 -8.02 14.19
CA GLY A 513 4.54 -7.67 14.14
C GLY A 513 3.61 -8.85 14.42
N THR A 514 4.15 -9.97 14.93
CA THR A 514 3.40 -11.15 15.36
C THR A 514 2.99 -11.03 16.83
N GLU A 515 2.04 -11.84 17.31
CA GLU A 515 1.61 -11.78 18.72
C GLU A 515 2.75 -12.10 19.70
N GLN A 516 3.63 -13.03 19.32
CA GLN A 516 4.76 -13.47 20.14
C GLN A 516 5.97 -12.52 20.06
N ASP A 517 6.05 -11.72 18.98
CA ASP A 517 7.11 -10.76 18.74
C ASP A 517 6.53 -9.47 18.10
N PRO A 518 5.83 -8.64 18.88
CA PRO A 518 5.14 -7.44 18.39
C PRO A 518 6.12 -6.35 17.93
N TRP A 519 5.69 -5.54 16.97
CA TRP A 519 6.47 -4.39 16.51
C TRP A 519 6.61 -3.33 17.59
N GLN A 520 7.85 -2.88 17.82
CA GLN A 520 8.20 -1.99 18.92
C GLN A 520 8.05 -0.51 18.54
N VAL A 521 7.06 0.14 19.11
CA VAL A 521 6.73 1.55 18.85
C VAL A 521 7.42 2.44 19.89
N ALA A 522 8.41 3.23 19.46
CA ALA A 522 9.31 3.98 20.35
C ALA A 522 9.38 5.48 20.04
N THR A 523 8.83 5.90 18.90
CA THR A 523 8.91 7.27 18.39
C THR A 523 7.58 7.65 17.72
N ALA A 524 7.38 8.96 17.51
CA ALA A 524 6.24 9.46 16.75
C ALA A 524 6.21 8.92 15.31
N GLU A 525 7.38 8.71 14.69
CA GLU A 525 7.52 8.11 13.37
C GLU A 525 7.11 6.63 13.37
N HIS A 526 7.52 5.83 14.37
CA HIS A 526 7.08 4.43 14.49
C HIS A 526 5.55 4.35 14.68
N LEU A 527 4.97 5.27 15.48
CA LEU A 527 3.52 5.34 15.65
C LEU A 527 2.82 5.74 14.35
N ASN A 528 3.41 6.67 13.60
CA ASN A 528 2.92 7.05 12.28
C ASN A 528 2.96 5.87 11.28
N ASN A 529 3.97 5.01 11.36
CA ASN A 529 4.12 3.84 10.49
C ASN A 529 3.05 2.75 10.73
N VAL A 530 2.39 2.73 11.89
CA VAL A 530 1.26 1.80 12.18
C VAL A 530 0.15 1.92 11.12
N ARG A 531 -0.08 3.11 10.55
CA ARG A 531 -1.09 3.35 9.52
C ARG A 531 -0.87 2.54 8.23
N ASN A 532 0.37 2.10 7.98
CA ASN A 532 0.73 1.31 6.80
C ASN A 532 0.46 -0.20 7.00
N TYR A 533 0.07 -0.60 8.22
CA TYR A 533 0.06 -1.99 8.66
C TYR A 533 -1.16 -2.31 9.57
N LEU A 534 -2.32 -1.77 9.22
CA LEU A 534 -3.57 -1.85 10.00
C LEU A 534 -4.06 -3.28 10.31
N GLY A 535 -3.60 -4.28 9.53
CA GLY A 535 -4.11 -5.65 9.50
C GLY A 535 -5.22 -5.79 8.46
N LYS A 536 -5.20 -6.86 7.65
CA LYS A 536 -6.24 -7.11 6.62
C LYS A 536 -7.18 -8.21 7.10
N ALA A 537 -8.32 -7.88 7.70
CA ALA A 537 -9.28 -8.88 8.16
C ALA A 537 -10.73 -8.37 8.29
N HIS A 538 -11.65 -9.15 7.73
CA HIS A 538 -13.07 -9.17 8.10
C HIS A 538 -13.23 -9.50 9.60
N HIS A 539 -14.33 -9.08 10.21
CA HIS A 539 -14.57 -9.13 11.67
C HIS A 539 -14.34 -10.51 12.34
N ASP A 540 -14.45 -11.61 11.59
CA ASP A 540 -14.29 -12.99 12.09
C ASP A 540 -12.87 -13.56 12.10
N ASN A 541 -11.84 -12.88 11.56
CA ASN A 541 -10.52 -13.50 11.37
C ASN A 541 -9.31 -12.65 11.79
N ARG A 542 -9.05 -12.58 13.11
CA ARG A 542 -7.89 -11.86 13.67
C ARG A 542 -6.51 -12.45 13.34
N SER A 543 -6.37 -13.51 12.52
CA SER A 543 -5.07 -14.16 12.25
C SER A 543 -4.08 -13.32 11.43
N LEU A 544 -4.55 -12.27 10.75
CA LEU A 544 -3.72 -11.28 10.03
C LEU A 544 -3.60 -9.94 10.78
N ALA A 545 -4.05 -9.88 12.03
CA ALA A 545 -3.83 -8.73 12.90
C ALA A 545 -2.33 -8.51 13.10
N LYS A 546 -1.87 -7.26 12.99
CA LYS A 546 -0.51 -6.89 13.37
C LYS A 546 -0.47 -6.45 14.82
N HIS A 547 0.55 -6.90 15.53
CA HIS A 547 0.69 -6.64 16.96
C HIS A 547 1.79 -5.60 17.19
N TYR A 548 1.48 -4.63 18.02
CA TYR A 548 2.35 -3.50 18.38
C TYR A 548 2.51 -3.46 19.89
N ILE A 549 3.71 -3.15 20.34
CA ILE A 549 3.98 -2.84 21.75
C ILE A 549 4.74 -1.53 21.84
N GLN A 550 4.23 -0.59 22.64
CA GLN A 550 4.90 0.68 22.88
C GLN A 550 6.03 0.48 23.90
N THR A 551 7.21 1.05 23.62
CA THR A 551 8.44 0.88 24.42
C THR A 551 8.99 2.20 24.98
N ALA A 552 8.36 3.33 24.66
CA ALA A 552 8.63 4.65 25.20
C ALA A 552 7.39 5.55 25.12
N ASP A 553 7.31 6.60 25.92
CA ASP A 553 6.27 7.62 25.76
C ASP A 553 6.50 8.42 24.46
N ILE A 554 5.42 8.73 23.74
CA ILE A 554 5.47 9.31 22.39
C ILE A 554 4.89 10.72 22.40
N ASN A 555 5.64 11.70 21.94
CA ASN A 555 5.17 13.07 21.78
C ASN A 555 4.79 13.35 20.32
N LEU A 556 3.53 13.76 20.09
CA LEU A 556 3.01 14.24 18.81
C LEU A 556 2.94 15.77 18.71
N ASP A 557 3.30 16.52 19.78
CA ASP A 557 3.54 17.97 19.71
C ASP A 557 4.91 18.27 19.07
N VAL A 558 5.12 17.75 17.86
CA VAL A 558 6.31 17.93 17.02
C VAL A 558 5.90 17.89 15.55
N ALA A 559 6.59 18.64 14.70
CA ALA A 559 6.35 18.62 13.26
C ALA A 559 6.68 17.22 12.66
N PRO A 560 5.90 16.74 11.67
CA PRO A 560 4.77 17.41 11.01
C PRO A 560 3.42 17.24 11.75
N TYR A 561 3.38 16.49 12.85
CA TYR A 561 2.12 15.99 13.45
C TYR A 561 1.29 17.06 14.19
N ASN A 562 1.90 18.19 14.55
CA ASN A 562 1.22 19.34 15.18
C ASN A 562 1.03 20.54 14.22
N GLU A 563 1.32 20.40 12.93
CA GLU A 563 1.20 21.48 11.95
C GLU A 563 -0.11 21.38 11.13
N GLY A 564 -0.62 22.53 10.66
CA GLY A 564 -1.82 22.58 9.81
C GLY A 564 -3.09 22.05 10.50
N GLU A 565 -3.66 20.98 9.94
CA GLU A 565 -4.80 20.24 10.50
C GLU A 565 -4.38 19.19 11.55
N GLY A 566 -3.08 18.98 11.75
CA GLY A 566 -2.52 18.02 12.69
C GLY A 566 -2.60 16.56 12.23
N TRP A 567 -2.54 15.65 13.20
CA TRP A 567 -2.44 14.21 13.00
C TRP A 567 -3.53 13.66 12.08
N ILE A 568 -3.14 12.84 11.11
CA ILE A 568 -4.08 12.02 10.33
C ILE A 568 -4.36 10.75 11.14
N PRO A 569 -5.63 10.40 11.45
CA PRO A 569 -5.96 9.21 12.25
C PRO A 569 -5.34 7.90 11.73
N ILE A 570 -5.06 6.95 12.63
CA ILE A 570 -4.66 5.58 12.26
C ILE A 570 -5.93 4.79 11.96
N GLY A 571 -6.08 4.44 10.70
CA GLY A 571 -7.34 3.93 10.16
C GLY A 571 -8.25 5.07 9.71
N GLY A 572 -8.90 4.87 8.57
CA GLY A 572 -9.63 5.90 7.82
C GLY A 572 -10.97 6.30 8.44
N GLU A 573 -11.71 7.11 7.68
CA GLU A 573 -13.05 7.60 8.04
C GLU A 573 -14.19 6.68 7.57
N ASP A 574 -13.94 5.85 6.56
CA ASP A 574 -14.89 4.85 6.05
C ASP A 574 -14.83 3.58 6.92
N TYR A 575 -15.82 3.39 7.79
CA TYR A 575 -15.96 2.21 8.64
C TYR A 575 -16.47 0.96 7.90
N ASP A 576 -17.08 1.12 6.71
CA ASP A 576 -17.51 0.00 5.86
C ASP A 576 -16.35 -0.52 4.99
N ASP A 577 -15.29 0.29 4.75
CA ASP A 577 -14.03 -0.15 4.14
C ASP A 577 -13.08 -0.80 5.17
N PHE A 578 -13.21 -2.12 5.29
CA PHE A 578 -12.31 -2.98 6.09
C PHE A 578 -10.82 -2.92 5.70
N THR A 579 -10.43 -2.30 4.58
CA THR A 579 -9.02 -2.04 4.25
C THR A 579 -8.49 -0.77 4.89
N SER A 580 -9.39 0.12 5.32
CA SER A 580 -9.10 1.38 6.00
C SER A 580 -9.13 1.27 7.53
N VAL A 581 -9.75 0.26 8.14
CA VAL A 581 -9.93 0.18 9.61
C VAL A 581 -8.77 -0.52 10.35
N PHE A 582 -8.44 -0.11 11.59
CA PHE A 582 -7.38 -0.75 12.39
C PHE A 582 -7.87 -2.06 13.03
N ILE A 583 -7.32 -3.21 12.61
CA ILE A 583 -7.73 -4.55 13.08
C ILE A 583 -6.63 -5.23 13.94
N GLY A 584 -5.48 -4.57 14.08
CA GLY A 584 -4.33 -5.03 14.88
C GLY A 584 -4.54 -5.07 16.40
N THR A 585 -3.50 -5.46 17.14
CA THR A 585 -3.41 -5.24 18.58
C THR A 585 -2.41 -4.13 18.86
N TYR A 586 -2.83 -3.03 19.49
CA TYR A 586 -1.93 -2.01 20.02
C TYR A 586 -1.86 -2.12 21.55
N ASP A 587 -0.72 -2.57 22.07
CA ASP A 587 -0.43 -2.57 23.49
C ASP A 587 0.42 -1.34 23.85
N GLY A 588 -0.19 -0.36 24.51
CA GLY A 588 0.50 0.81 25.04
C GLY A 588 1.48 0.46 26.17
N ASN A 589 1.41 -0.75 26.76
CA ASN A 589 2.35 -1.22 27.77
C ASN A 589 2.50 -0.28 29.00
N GLY A 590 1.48 0.54 29.26
CA GLY A 590 1.45 1.56 30.31
C GLY A 590 2.03 2.93 29.91
N HIS A 591 2.54 3.08 28.68
CA HIS A 591 3.04 4.32 28.12
C HIS A 591 1.92 5.28 27.68
N VAL A 592 2.32 6.51 27.35
CA VAL A 592 1.41 7.54 26.82
C VAL A 592 1.78 8.01 25.42
N VAL A 593 0.77 8.43 24.67
CA VAL A 593 0.88 9.33 23.52
C VAL A 593 0.42 10.71 24.01
N THR A 594 1.27 11.74 23.87
CA THR A 594 0.99 13.10 24.35
C THR A 594 0.98 14.11 23.21
N GLY A 595 0.18 15.19 23.35
CA GLY A 595 0.21 16.32 22.42
C GLY A 595 -0.46 16.06 21.08
N LEU A 596 -1.40 15.11 21.02
CA LEU A 596 -2.19 14.84 19.83
C LEU A 596 -3.07 16.04 19.47
N TYR A 597 -2.76 16.68 18.35
CA TYR A 597 -3.53 17.78 17.77
C TYR A 597 -4.23 17.32 16.49
N ILE A 598 -5.54 17.60 16.39
CA ILE A 598 -6.36 17.37 15.20
C ILE A 598 -7.34 18.54 15.07
N ASN A 599 -7.47 19.11 13.88
CA ASN A 599 -8.41 20.20 13.61
C ASN A 599 -9.10 20.05 12.24
N ARG A 600 -10.11 19.18 12.18
CA ARG A 600 -10.93 18.88 10.99
C ARG A 600 -12.42 18.90 11.33
N PRO A 601 -13.02 20.09 11.55
CA PRO A 601 -14.40 20.24 12.04
C PRO A 601 -15.49 19.71 11.09
N GLU A 602 -15.15 19.37 9.85
CA GLU A 602 -16.05 18.86 8.81
C GLU A 602 -15.77 17.38 8.46
N SER A 603 -14.86 16.71 9.17
CA SER A 603 -14.45 15.31 8.91
C SER A 603 -14.84 14.39 10.05
N ASP A 604 -15.31 13.20 9.71
CA ASP A 604 -15.75 12.18 10.68
C ASP A 604 -14.55 11.35 11.19
N CYS A 605 -14.77 10.52 12.22
CA CYS A 605 -13.77 9.57 12.75
C CYS A 605 -12.45 10.20 13.20
N GLN A 606 -12.49 11.40 13.80
CA GLN A 606 -11.28 12.11 14.24
C GLN A 606 -10.83 11.65 15.65
N ALA A 607 -9.69 10.96 15.71
CA ALA A 607 -9.04 10.45 16.92
C ALA A 607 -7.59 9.99 16.65
N LEU A 608 -6.90 9.42 17.64
CA LEU A 608 -5.60 8.76 17.40
C LEU A 608 -5.73 7.62 16.38
N PHE A 609 -6.75 6.77 16.57
CA PHE A 609 -7.22 5.77 15.62
C PHE A 609 -8.60 6.17 15.10
N GLY A 610 -8.82 6.24 13.78
CA GLY A 610 -10.10 6.66 13.21
C GLY A 610 -11.17 5.59 13.43
N CYS A 611 -11.25 4.64 12.50
CA CYS A 611 -12.04 3.41 12.66
C CYS A 611 -11.17 2.27 13.21
N SER A 612 -11.66 1.54 14.23
CA SER A 612 -10.93 0.42 14.86
C SER A 612 -11.81 -0.79 15.15
N TYR A 613 -11.31 -1.95 14.70
CA TYR A 613 -11.81 -3.32 14.89
C TYR A 613 -10.85 -4.18 15.74
N GLY A 614 -9.76 -3.56 16.18
CA GLY A 614 -8.62 -4.22 16.79
C GLY A 614 -8.77 -4.51 18.28
N ILE A 615 -7.61 -4.57 18.96
CA ILE A 615 -7.51 -4.59 20.42
C ILE A 615 -6.59 -3.44 20.81
N ILE A 616 -7.07 -2.48 21.60
CA ILE A 616 -6.25 -1.36 22.08
C ILE A 616 -6.23 -1.42 23.60
N LYS A 617 -5.05 -1.56 24.19
CA LYS A 617 -4.90 -1.82 25.63
C LYS A 617 -3.74 -1.06 26.26
N TYR A 618 -3.89 -0.74 27.55
CA TYR A 618 -2.84 -0.14 28.39
C TYR A 618 -2.21 1.16 27.83
N LEU A 619 -3.01 2.01 27.17
CA LEU A 619 -2.56 3.24 26.52
C LEU A 619 -3.22 4.50 27.11
N GLY A 620 -2.41 5.50 27.46
CA GLY A 620 -2.90 6.85 27.73
C GLY A 620 -2.76 7.77 26.53
N VAL A 621 -3.81 8.51 26.15
CA VAL A 621 -3.75 9.57 25.12
C VAL A 621 -3.99 10.92 25.79
N VAL A 622 -2.92 11.61 26.13
CA VAL A 622 -2.92 12.72 27.11
C VAL A 622 -2.64 14.06 26.45
N ASN A 623 -3.15 15.14 27.06
CA ASN A 623 -3.03 16.50 26.54
C ASN A 623 -3.44 16.62 25.06
N VAL A 624 -4.59 16.02 24.69
CA VAL A 624 -5.14 16.11 23.34
C VAL A 624 -5.80 17.46 23.08
N ASN A 625 -5.81 17.91 21.83
CA ASN A 625 -6.65 19.01 21.35
C ASN A 625 -7.23 18.61 20.00
N ILE A 626 -8.43 18.04 20.02
CA ILE A 626 -9.09 17.43 18.86
C ILE A 626 -10.36 18.21 18.55
N THR A 627 -10.54 18.56 17.28
CA THR A 627 -11.79 19.06 16.68
C THR A 627 -12.13 18.18 15.48
N GLY A 628 -13.30 17.54 15.50
CA GLY A 628 -13.85 16.71 14.43
C GLY A 628 -15.33 17.01 14.14
N HIS A 629 -15.97 16.19 13.32
CA HIS A 629 -17.41 16.26 13.02
C HIS A 629 -18.18 15.12 13.70
N ARG A 630 -18.43 13.97 13.03
CA ARG A 630 -19.01 12.77 13.68
C ARG A 630 -17.93 11.85 14.27
N TYR A 631 -18.33 11.00 15.19
CA TYR A 631 -17.51 9.91 15.73
C TYR A 631 -16.15 10.41 16.24
N THR A 632 -16.17 11.46 17.07
CA THR A 632 -14.94 12.15 17.51
C THR A 632 -14.53 11.68 18.90
N GLY A 633 -13.28 11.26 19.04
CA GLY A 633 -12.75 10.70 20.29
C GLY A 633 -11.26 10.99 20.49
N ALA A 634 -10.73 10.78 21.70
CA ALA A 634 -9.29 10.91 21.93
C ALA A 634 -8.48 9.71 21.43
N LEU A 635 -9.00 8.49 21.64
CA LEU A 635 -8.33 7.24 21.31
C LEU A 635 -8.89 6.62 20.03
N VAL A 636 -10.21 6.43 19.96
CA VAL A 636 -10.89 5.85 18.79
C VAL A 636 -12.03 6.75 18.35
N GLY A 637 -12.19 6.98 17.06
CA GLY A 637 -13.37 7.65 16.52
C GLY A 637 -14.57 6.72 16.51
N PHE A 638 -14.50 5.68 15.67
CA PHE A 638 -15.52 4.64 15.53
C PHE A 638 -14.95 3.27 15.90
N ASN A 639 -15.51 2.65 16.94
CA ASN A 639 -15.01 1.41 17.54
C ASN A 639 -16.01 0.28 17.34
N GLU A 640 -15.76 -0.65 16.40
CA GLU A 640 -16.69 -1.73 16.03
C GLU A 640 -16.04 -3.12 16.07
N PHE A 641 -16.70 -4.15 16.61
CA PHE A 641 -16.12 -5.49 16.85
C PHE A 641 -14.77 -5.48 17.61
N SER A 642 -14.51 -4.45 18.40
CA SER A 642 -13.21 -4.11 18.99
C SER A 642 -13.16 -4.39 20.50
N THR A 643 -11.96 -4.35 21.06
CA THR A 643 -11.72 -4.47 22.52
C THR A 643 -10.79 -3.37 23.01
N THR A 644 -11.32 -2.43 23.81
CA THR A 644 -10.54 -1.34 24.42
C THR A 644 -10.44 -1.52 25.94
N VAL A 645 -9.23 -1.70 26.49
CA VAL A 645 -9.05 -2.11 27.90
C VAL A 645 -7.91 -1.40 28.63
N ASN A 646 -8.19 -0.85 29.82
CA ASN A 646 -7.23 -0.09 30.64
C ASN A 646 -6.62 1.13 29.90
N CYS A 647 -7.41 1.79 29.03
CA CYS A 647 -6.98 2.99 28.31
C CYS A 647 -7.57 4.26 28.92
N TYR A 648 -6.90 5.41 28.75
CA TYR A 648 -7.40 6.67 29.27
C TYR A 648 -7.05 7.90 28.43
N SER A 649 -7.77 9.01 28.65
CA SER A 649 -7.49 10.27 27.94
C SER A 649 -7.61 11.52 28.80
N THR A 650 -6.86 12.56 28.41
CA THR A 650 -6.90 13.91 29.01
C THR A 650 -6.72 14.97 27.91
N GLY A 651 -7.23 16.18 28.12
CA GLY A 651 -7.14 17.27 27.14
C GLY A 651 -8.50 17.85 26.77
N THR A 652 -8.71 18.20 25.50
CA THR A 652 -9.99 18.70 24.98
C THR A 652 -10.38 17.97 23.69
N VAL A 653 -11.64 17.53 23.63
CA VAL A 653 -12.25 16.89 22.45
C VAL A 653 -13.50 17.69 22.07
N ARG A 654 -13.62 18.07 20.80
CA ARG A 654 -14.77 18.77 20.23
C ARG A 654 -15.26 18.04 18.99
N GLY A 655 -16.56 17.79 18.91
CA GLY A 655 -17.21 17.25 17.73
C GLY A 655 -18.58 17.89 17.52
N HIS A 656 -19.38 17.31 16.63
CA HIS A 656 -20.78 17.68 16.44
C HIS A 656 -21.71 16.52 16.84
N TYR A 657 -21.43 15.31 16.36
CA TYR A 657 -22.25 14.11 16.63
C TYR A 657 -21.37 12.99 17.23
N ASP A 658 -21.91 12.22 18.17
CA ASP A 658 -21.23 11.09 18.81
C ASP A 658 -19.83 11.45 19.32
N THR A 659 -19.77 12.44 20.21
CA THR A 659 -18.50 12.99 20.70
C THR A 659 -18.19 12.45 22.09
N GLY A 660 -17.08 11.71 22.22
CA GLY A 660 -16.66 11.10 23.47
C GLY A 660 -15.28 11.50 23.94
N GLY A 661 -15.08 11.58 25.26
CA GLY A 661 -13.77 11.89 25.83
C GLY A 661 -12.66 10.89 25.47
N LEU A 662 -13.00 9.63 25.20
CA LEU A 662 -12.07 8.57 24.78
C LEU A 662 -12.47 7.91 23.45
N ILE A 663 -13.75 7.60 23.27
CA ILE A 663 -14.28 6.91 22.08
C ILE A 663 -15.48 7.70 21.54
N GLY A 664 -15.56 7.97 20.24
CA GLY A 664 -16.76 8.59 19.64
C GLY A 664 -17.97 7.64 19.72
N THR A 665 -17.98 6.61 18.86
CA THR A 665 -19.02 5.57 18.85
C THR A 665 -18.45 4.20 19.16
N ASN A 666 -19.19 3.40 19.94
CA ASN A 666 -18.84 2.04 20.33
C ASN A 666 -19.97 1.08 19.91
N ARG A 667 -19.68 0.12 19.02
CA ARG A 667 -20.66 -0.79 18.40
C ARG A 667 -20.18 -2.24 18.43
N ALA A 668 -21.03 -3.21 18.80
CA ALA A 668 -20.69 -4.64 18.88
C ALA A 668 -19.32 -4.96 19.56
N SER A 669 -18.93 -4.18 20.58
CA SER A 669 -17.56 -4.07 21.12
C SER A 669 -17.52 -4.12 22.64
N MET A 670 -16.34 -4.43 23.20
CA MET A 670 -16.09 -4.41 24.64
C MET A 670 -15.18 -3.25 25.05
N VAL A 671 -15.63 -2.45 26.02
CA VAL A 671 -14.79 -1.43 26.69
C VAL A 671 -14.70 -1.76 28.18
N LYS A 672 -13.51 -1.69 28.77
CA LYS A 672 -13.30 -2.11 30.18
C LYS A 672 -12.19 -1.35 30.89
N ASN A 673 -12.42 -0.96 32.14
CA ASN A 673 -11.44 -0.26 32.99
C ASN A 673 -10.90 1.04 32.35
N CYS A 674 -11.66 1.65 31.44
CA CYS A 674 -11.24 2.85 30.71
C CYS A 674 -11.74 4.13 31.40
N ASN A 675 -11.01 5.23 31.24
CA ASN A 675 -11.45 6.50 31.83
C ASN A 675 -11.08 7.74 31.01
N SER A 676 -11.74 8.87 31.30
CA SER A 676 -11.36 10.15 30.72
C SER A 676 -11.49 11.30 31.72
N SER A 677 -10.53 12.21 31.66
CA SER A 677 -10.59 13.55 32.26
C SER A 677 -10.55 14.65 31.20
N ALA A 678 -10.82 14.33 29.93
CA ALA A 678 -10.88 15.32 28.85
C ALA A 678 -12.12 16.21 29.00
N SER A 679 -11.99 17.49 28.65
CA SER A 679 -13.16 18.35 28.43
C SER A 679 -13.78 17.98 27.08
N VAL A 680 -15.05 17.62 27.08
CA VAL A 680 -15.78 17.17 25.89
C VAL A 680 -16.83 18.21 25.52
N THR A 681 -16.95 18.54 24.24
CA THR A 681 -18.00 19.42 23.72
C THR A 681 -18.54 18.88 22.41
N GLY A 682 -19.86 18.75 22.29
CA GLY A 682 -20.54 18.36 21.06
C GLY A 682 -21.94 18.96 20.97
N ASP A 683 -22.71 18.57 19.96
CA ASP A 683 -24.12 18.95 19.83
C ASP A 683 -25.01 17.75 20.20
N GLU A 684 -24.90 16.64 19.47
CA GLU A 684 -25.72 15.43 19.66
C GLU A 684 -24.88 14.26 20.22
N TYR A 685 -25.43 13.52 21.20
CA TYR A 685 -24.79 12.39 21.88
C TYR A 685 -23.37 12.68 22.37
N THR A 686 -23.25 13.64 23.29
CA THR A 686 -21.97 14.03 23.89
C THR A 686 -21.75 13.32 25.22
N GLY A 687 -20.67 12.55 25.34
CA GLY A 687 -20.35 11.77 26.52
C GLY A 687 -18.94 12.00 27.08
N GLY A 688 -18.81 12.02 28.41
CA GLY A 688 -17.49 12.20 29.05
C GLY A 688 -16.48 11.09 28.79
N LEU A 689 -16.92 9.90 28.33
CA LEU A 689 -16.04 8.81 27.90
C LEU A 689 -16.39 8.30 26.50
N ILE A 690 -17.67 8.01 26.25
CA ILE A 690 -18.19 7.46 24.98
C ILE A 690 -19.30 8.38 24.47
N GLY A 691 -19.29 8.81 23.21
CA GLY A 691 -20.41 9.56 22.62
C GLY A 691 -21.67 8.69 22.54
N PHE A 692 -21.62 7.63 21.72
CA PHE A 692 -22.72 6.66 21.57
C PHE A 692 -22.29 5.22 21.83
N ASN A 693 -23.13 4.45 22.53
CA ASN A 693 -22.92 3.02 22.82
C ASN A 693 -24.06 2.17 22.23
N PHE A 694 -23.77 1.42 21.16
CA PHE A 694 -24.73 0.63 20.38
C PHE A 694 -24.51 -0.89 20.54
N ASP A 695 -25.47 -1.59 21.13
CA ASP A 695 -25.48 -3.03 21.40
C ASP A 695 -24.15 -3.54 21.99
N CYS A 696 -23.71 -2.85 23.03
CA CYS A 696 -22.40 -3.03 23.66
C CYS A 696 -22.52 -3.16 25.17
N THR A 697 -21.71 -4.05 25.75
CA THR A 697 -21.50 -4.11 27.19
C THR A 697 -20.15 -3.52 27.55
N PHE A 698 -20.14 -2.48 28.39
CA PHE A 698 -18.89 -1.93 28.93
C PHE A 698 -18.98 -1.71 30.45
N PHE A 699 -17.84 -1.89 31.13
CA PHE A 699 -17.85 -1.99 32.58
C PHE A 699 -16.57 -1.52 33.29
N SER A 700 -16.75 -1.10 34.55
CA SER A 700 -15.67 -0.55 35.40
C SER A 700 -15.00 0.69 34.82
N CYS A 701 -15.73 1.48 34.04
CA CYS A 701 -15.24 2.69 33.37
C CYS A 701 -15.70 3.96 34.10
N TYR A 702 -14.98 5.08 33.93
CA TYR A 702 -15.37 6.34 34.56
C TYR A 702 -14.96 7.63 33.85
N SER A 703 -15.61 8.73 34.20
CA SER A 703 -15.33 10.06 33.66
C SER A 703 -15.27 11.14 34.74
N THR A 704 -14.44 12.15 34.50
CA THR A 704 -14.18 13.25 35.45
C THR A 704 -14.09 14.64 34.81
N GLY A 705 -13.92 14.71 33.49
CA GLY A 705 -13.83 15.98 32.75
C GLY A 705 -15.17 16.68 32.61
N THR A 706 -15.15 17.94 32.17
CA THR A 706 -16.37 18.71 31.86
C THR A 706 -17.00 18.22 30.57
N VAL A 707 -18.32 18.05 30.55
CA VAL A 707 -19.08 17.62 29.36
C VAL A 707 -20.13 18.68 29.04
N THR A 708 -20.09 19.20 27.83
CA THR A 708 -21.05 20.19 27.33
C THR A 708 -21.68 19.68 26.04
N GLY A 709 -23.01 19.57 25.97
CA GLY A 709 -23.72 19.14 24.77
C GLY A 709 -24.98 19.98 24.51
N TYR A 710 -25.71 19.65 23.45
CA TYR A 710 -27.06 20.16 23.21
C TYR A 710 -28.10 19.08 23.52
N GLU A 711 -28.05 17.95 22.80
CA GLU A 711 -28.99 16.83 22.92
C GLU A 711 -28.26 15.54 23.32
N GLY A 712 -28.86 14.73 24.20
CA GLY A 712 -28.29 13.45 24.63
C GLY A 712 -26.94 13.62 25.34
N THR A 713 -26.86 14.54 26.30
CA THR A 713 -25.60 14.88 26.97
C THR A 713 -25.43 14.07 28.26
N GLY A 714 -24.40 13.23 28.34
CA GLY A 714 -24.17 12.39 29.52
C GLY A 714 -22.78 12.50 30.12
N GLY A 715 -22.71 12.48 31.45
CA GLY A 715 -21.42 12.56 32.15
C GLY A 715 -20.43 11.46 31.77
N LEU A 716 -20.90 10.27 31.38
CA LEU A 716 -20.09 9.14 30.92
C LEU A 716 -20.42 8.75 29.46
N VAL A 717 -21.71 8.64 29.12
CA VAL A 717 -22.20 8.24 27.78
C VAL A 717 -23.25 9.21 27.28
N GLY A 718 -23.17 9.68 26.05
CA GLY A 718 -24.24 10.47 25.44
C GLY A 718 -25.51 9.64 25.23
N GLY A 719 -25.50 8.75 24.24
CA GLY A 719 -26.59 7.80 23.95
C GLY A 719 -26.21 6.35 24.26
N ASN A 720 -27.12 5.57 24.85
CA ASN A 720 -26.90 4.16 25.19
C ASN A 720 -28.04 3.25 24.75
N ILE A 721 -27.69 2.20 24.02
CA ILE A 721 -28.53 1.07 23.63
C ILE A 721 -27.76 -0.20 23.97
N GLY A 722 -27.55 -0.47 25.26
CA GLY A 722 -26.66 -1.54 25.71
C GLY A 722 -26.42 -1.56 27.21
N GLY A 723 -25.41 -2.32 27.65
CA GLY A 723 -25.09 -2.56 29.05
C GLY A 723 -24.02 -1.63 29.63
N VAL A 724 -24.36 -0.85 30.65
CA VAL A 724 -23.45 0.02 31.41
C VAL A 724 -23.34 -0.50 32.86
N TYR A 725 -22.22 -1.10 33.22
CA TYR A 725 -22.09 -1.82 34.52
C TYR A 725 -20.91 -1.39 35.38
N ASN A 726 -21.14 -1.15 36.67
CA ASN A 726 -20.09 -0.79 37.65
C ASN A 726 -19.29 0.47 37.24
N CYS A 727 -19.93 1.40 36.53
CA CYS A 727 -19.32 2.62 35.99
C CYS A 727 -19.70 3.85 36.84
N TYR A 728 -18.91 4.91 36.78
CA TYR A 728 -19.28 6.16 37.47
C TYR A 728 -18.88 7.43 36.72
N SER A 729 -19.58 8.51 37.04
CA SER A 729 -19.26 9.86 36.56
C SER A 729 -19.09 10.82 37.74
N SER A 730 -18.06 11.66 37.64
CA SER A 730 -17.91 12.88 38.44
C SER A 730 -17.83 14.14 37.57
N ALA A 731 -18.09 13.98 36.27
CA ALA A 731 -18.13 15.05 35.29
C ALA A 731 -19.15 16.13 35.68
N SER A 732 -18.80 17.39 35.50
CA SER A 732 -19.80 18.46 35.45
C SER A 732 -20.41 18.45 34.05
N VAL A 733 -21.72 18.20 33.99
CA VAL A 733 -22.49 18.01 32.75
C VAL A 733 -23.38 19.21 32.51
N THR A 734 -23.29 19.81 31.32
CA THR A 734 -24.19 20.88 30.87
C THR A 734 -24.78 20.50 29.53
N GLY A 735 -26.10 20.37 29.44
CA GLY A 735 -26.81 20.09 28.20
C GLY A 735 -28.02 21.00 28.02
N TYR A 736 -28.81 20.76 26.98
CA TYR A 736 -30.11 21.42 26.78
C TYR A 736 -31.24 20.39 26.87
N GLU A 737 -31.20 19.35 26.07
CA GLU A 737 -32.15 18.24 26.04
C GLU A 737 -31.47 16.92 26.44
N SER A 738 -32.21 16.05 27.13
CA SER A 738 -31.78 14.70 27.51
C SER A 738 -30.42 14.68 28.23
N THR A 739 -30.32 15.42 29.34
CA THR A 739 -29.07 15.67 30.06
C THR A 739 -28.96 14.81 31.32
N GLY A 740 -28.01 13.89 31.36
CA GLY A 740 -27.82 12.96 32.47
C GLY A 740 -26.46 13.02 33.14
N GLY A 741 -26.42 12.86 34.47
CA GLY A 741 -25.16 12.82 35.21
C GLY A 741 -24.24 11.64 34.85
N LEU A 742 -24.77 10.57 34.27
CA LEU A 742 -24.05 9.40 33.77
C LEU A 742 -24.37 9.13 32.29
N VAL A 743 -25.65 9.02 31.94
CA VAL A 743 -26.12 8.68 30.57
C VAL A 743 -27.12 9.74 30.09
N GLY A 744 -26.95 10.31 28.89
CA GLY A 744 -27.91 11.27 28.34
C GLY A 744 -29.25 10.61 27.99
N VAL A 745 -29.24 9.67 27.04
CA VAL A 745 -30.40 8.86 26.61
C VAL A 745 -30.11 7.38 26.81
N ASN A 746 -31.05 6.63 27.37
CA ASN A 746 -30.97 5.18 27.59
C ASN A 746 -32.16 4.47 26.93
N GLY A 747 -31.93 3.78 25.81
CA GLY A 747 -32.94 3.14 24.96
C GLY A 747 -33.20 3.88 23.63
N SER A 748 -33.74 3.20 22.62
CA SER A 748 -34.24 3.83 21.38
C SER A 748 -35.22 2.94 20.61
N CYS A 749 -36.36 3.51 20.23
CA CYS A 749 -37.36 2.86 19.36
C CYS A 749 -36.91 2.76 17.89
N PHE A 750 -36.14 3.73 17.36
CA PHE A 750 -35.74 3.76 15.94
C PHE A 750 -34.89 2.55 15.52
N THR A 751 -34.18 1.95 16.48
CA THR A 751 -33.25 0.84 16.27
C THR A 751 -33.65 -0.43 17.03
N TYR A 752 -34.85 -0.46 17.63
CA TYR A 752 -35.38 -1.58 18.43
C TYR A 752 -34.39 -2.09 19.49
N GLY A 753 -33.95 -1.23 20.41
CA GLY A 753 -33.00 -1.64 21.44
C GLY A 753 -33.18 -0.97 22.79
N SER A 754 -33.07 -1.79 23.84
CA SER A 754 -33.14 -1.40 25.25
C SER A 754 -31.76 -1.02 25.82
N GLY A 755 -31.74 -0.11 26.79
CA GLY A 755 -30.56 0.23 27.57
C GLY A 755 -30.62 -0.36 28.99
N SER A 756 -29.54 -0.99 29.46
CA SER A 756 -29.45 -1.51 30.84
C SER A 756 -28.30 -0.88 31.60
N ILE A 757 -28.59 -0.25 32.73
CA ILE A 757 -27.63 0.42 33.59
C ILE A 757 -27.69 -0.23 34.98
N SER A 758 -26.60 -0.86 35.44
CA SER A 758 -26.59 -1.45 36.79
C SER A 758 -25.29 -1.26 37.58
N ASN A 759 -25.41 -1.05 38.89
CA ASN A 759 -24.31 -0.77 39.82
C ASN A 759 -23.52 0.51 39.50
N CYS A 760 -24.16 1.51 38.88
CA CYS A 760 -23.51 2.74 38.42
C CYS A 760 -23.89 3.96 39.28
N CYS A 761 -23.06 5.01 39.26
CA CYS A 761 -23.39 6.25 39.96
C CYS A 761 -22.91 7.53 39.29
N SER A 762 -23.57 8.64 39.62
CA SER A 762 -23.06 9.98 39.29
C SER A 762 -22.95 10.88 40.53
N THR A 763 -21.95 11.74 40.49
CA THR A 763 -21.54 12.59 41.62
C THR A 763 -21.32 14.05 41.23
N GLY A 764 -21.23 14.33 39.92
CA GLY A 764 -20.98 15.67 39.39
C GLY A 764 -22.26 16.50 39.26
N THR A 765 -22.10 17.81 39.03
CA THR A 765 -23.21 18.73 38.78
C THR A 765 -23.83 18.48 37.41
N VAL A 766 -25.16 18.47 37.33
CA VAL A 766 -25.93 18.31 36.09
C VAL A 766 -26.80 19.55 35.87
N ILE A 767 -26.63 20.21 34.73
CA ILE A 767 -27.41 21.39 34.32
C ILE A 767 -28.01 21.11 32.94
N GLY A 768 -29.34 21.12 32.83
CA GLY A 768 -30.05 20.90 31.57
C GLY A 768 -31.24 21.86 31.41
N TYR A 769 -32.03 21.69 30.35
CA TYR A 769 -33.31 22.39 30.17
C TYR A 769 -34.51 21.42 30.23
N LYS A 770 -34.59 20.42 29.34
CA LYS A 770 -35.59 19.33 29.30
C LYS A 770 -34.92 17.98 29.58
N GLY A 771 -35.60 17.05 30.25
CA GLY A 771 -35.11 15.68 30.46
C GLY A 771 -33.80 15.64 31.24
N THR A 772 -33.77 16.32 32.39
CA THR A 772 -32.54 16.54 33.18
C THR A 772 -32.49 15.64 34.39
N GLY A 773 -31.66 14.59 34.35
CA GLY A 773 -31.56 13.58 35.40
C GLY A 773 -30.21 13.54 36.10
N GLY A 774 -30.23 13.32 37.42
CA GLY A 774 -29.01 13.15 38.20
C GLY A 774 -28.15 11.93 37.80
N LEU A 775 -28.73 10.93 37.14
CA LEU A 775 -28.04 9.77 36.57
C LEU A 775 -28.33 9.63 35.07
N VAL A 776 -29.61 9.60 34.69
CA VAL A 776 -30.06 9.37 33.31
C VAL A 776 -30.94 10.53 32.86
N GLY A 777 -30.67 11.14 31.71
CA GLY A 777 -31.50 12.23 31.18
C GLY A 777 -32.89 11.72 30.81
N VAL A 778 -32.95 10.84 29.79
CA VAL A 778 -34.16 10.13 29.34
C VAL A 778 -33.95 8.62 29.42
N ASN A 779 -34.92 7.89 29.95
CA ASN A 779 -34.99 6.42 29.92
C ASN A 779 -36.21 5.98 29.10
N GLY A 780 -35.99 5.18 28.05
CA GLY A 780 -37.00 4.90 27.03
C GLY A 780 -37.05 5.95 25.91
N SER A 781 -38.12 5.91 25.11
CA SER A 781 -38.29 6.74 23.90
C SER A 781 -39.54 7.62 23.99
N ASP A 782 -39.44 8.87 23.50
CA ASP A 782 -40.53 9.89 23.48
C ASP A 782 -41.62 9.57 22.42
N ASP A 783 -41.40 8.58 21.54
CA ASP A 783 -42.36 8.18 20.48
C ASP A 783 -43.36 7.10 20.94
N ASP A 784 -44.67 7.38 20.80
CA ASP A 784 -45.84 6.49 21.00
C ASP A 784 -45.87 5.28 20.01
N MET A 785 -44.82 4.44 19.98
CA MET A 785 -44.78 3.22 19.18
C MET A 785 -44.88 1.97 20.07
N ASP A 786 -45.96 1.20 19.87
CA ASP A 786 -46.41 0.02 20.67
C ASP A 786 -45.42 -1.19 20.76
N ASN A 787 -44.12 -1.05 20.47
CA ASN A 787 -43.23 -2.19 20.24
C ASN A 787 -41.73 -1.97 20.50
N CYS A 788 -41.38 -1.26 21.59
CA CYS A 788 -39.99 -1.00 22.00
C CYS A 788 -39.62 -1.82 23.24
N ASP A 789 -38.33 -2.20 23.37
CA ASP A 789 -37.84 -3.03 24.48
C ASP A 789 -37.56 -2.16 25.74
N ASP A 790 -38.05 -2.60 26.90
CA ASP A 790 -37.94 -1.88 28.18
C ASP A 790 -36.49 -1.57 28.60
N SER A 791 -36.19 -0.30 28.87
CA SER A 791 -34.88 0.15 29.38
C SER A 791 -34.82 0.16 30.92
N SER A 792 -33.75 -0.43 31.48
CA SER A 792 -33.63 -0.78 32.90
C SER A 792 -32.52 -0.03 33.65
N ILE A 793 -32.81 0.34 34.91
CA ILE A 793 -31.86 0.96 35.85
C ILE A 793 -31.93 0.20 37.18
N ASP A 794 -30.82 -0.41 37.60
CA ASP A 794 -30.74 -1.25 38.80
C ASP A 794 -29.55 -0.89 39.71
N ASN A 795 -29.74 -0.93 41.03
CA ASN A 795 -28.71 -0.63 42.04
C ASN A 795 -27.84 0.62 41.74
N CYS A 796 -28.44 1.66 41.17
CA CYS A 796 -27.75 2.91 40.82
C CYS A 796 -28.13 4.07 41.75
N PHE A 797 -27.28 5.08 41.84
CA PHE A 797 -27.57 6.30 42.62
C PHE A 797 -26.94 7.56 42.03
N SER A 798 -27.51 8.72 42.35
CA SER A 798 -26.85 10.02 42.14
C SER A 798 -26.83 10.84 43.42
N ILE A 799 -25.76 11.60 43.60
CA ILE A 799 -25.57 12.55 44.72
C ILE A 799 -25.22 13.97 44.25
N GLY A 800 -25.14 14.19 42.94
CA GLY A 800 -24.83 15.49 42.34
C GLY A 800 -26.00 16.49 42.43
N SER A 801 -25.70 17.78 42.27
CA SER A 801 -26.76 18.79 42.14
C SER A 801 -27.33 18.78 40.72
N VAL A 802 -28.65 18.60 40.61
CA VAL A 802 -29.39 18.60 39.34
C VAL A 802 -30.17 19.91 39.22
N THR A 803 -30.05 20.60 38.08
CA THR A 803 -30.76 21.85 37.78
C THR A 803 -31.33 21.78 36.36
N GLY A 804 -32.65 21.92 36.21
CA GLY A 804 -33.33 21.95 34.92
C GLY A 804 -34.65 22.71 34.98
N SER A 805 -35.37 22.78 33.86
CA SER A 805 -36.63 23.54 33.74
C SER A 805 -37.87 22.70 33.42
N GLN A 806 -37.67 21.59 32.70
CA GLN A 806 -38.70 20.63 32.28
C GLN A 806 -38.15 19.22 32.55
N ASP A 807 -39.00 18.33 33.06
CA ASP A 807 -38.74 16.90 33.26
C ASP A 807 -37.39 16.64 33.99
N VAL A 808 -37.37 17.03 35.27
CA VAL A 808 -36.17 17.10 36.10
C VAL A 808 -36.29 16.14 37.28
N GLY A 809 -35.32 15.24 37.44
CA GLY A 809 -35.32 14.28 38.54
C GLY A 809 -33.94 13.96 39.10
N GLY A 810 -33.92 13.57 40.38
CA GLY A 810 -32.68 13.26 41.10
C GLY A 810 -31.97 11.99 40.60
N LEU A 811 -32.66 11.13 39.84
CA LEU A 811 -32.10 9.92 39.24
C LEU A 811 -32.34 9.91 37.73
N VAL A 812 -33.60 9.90 37.31
CA VAL A 812 -34.01 9.98 35.90
C VAL A 812 -34.71 11.32 35.68
N GLY A 813 -34.46 12.01 34.57
CA GLY A 813 -35.13 13.25 34.20
C GLY A 813 -36.53 12.98 33.64
N ASP A 814 -36.57 12.20 32.57
CA ASP A 814 -37.78 11.74 31.88
C ASP A 814 -37.76 10.22 31.69
N ASN A 815 -38.91 9.55 31.79
CA ASN A 815 -39.01 8.10 31.74
C ASN A 815 -40.28 7.66 31.00
N ASN A 816 -40.08 7.20 29.75
CA ASN A 816 -41.16 6.92 28.81
C ASN A 816 -41.49 5.41 28.69
N ASP A 817 -40.62 4.53 29.20
CA ASP A 817 -40.91 3.09 29.35
C ASP A 817 -41.65 2.80 30.68
N GLY A 818 -42.53 1.78 30.71
CA GLY A 818 -43.54 1.54 31.75
C GLY A 818 -43.15 0.70 32.98
#